data_AF-A0A1Y2SU60-F1
#
_entry.id   AF-A0A1Y2SU60-F1
#
_cell.length_a   1.000
_cell.length_b   1.000
_cell.length_c   1.000
_cell.angle_alpha   90.00
_cell.angle_beta   90.00
_cell.angle_gamma   90.00
#
_symmetry.space_group_name_H-M   'P 1'
#
loop_
_entity.id
_entity.type
_entity.pdbx_description
1 polymer ?
#
loop_
_entity_poly.entity_id
_entity_poly.type
_entity_poly.pdbx_seq_one_letter_code
_entity_poly.pdbx_strand_id
1 'polypeptide(L)'
;MMKSMLKVSTLAMLVAFNVNAATVDLRVMETSDIHSNLMDFDYFKDKSTEQFGLVRTANLIKAARAEATNTILVDNGDLIQGSPLADYMAAKGLKKGDVHPAHQLMNTMNYTVGNFGNHEFNFGLDYLKQAIAGARFPYINANIMDAKTGKNYFTPYIIVDTPVKDREGKEHTIKVGYIGFVPPQISIWDKANLDGKVIVNDITETAKKFVPQMKKEGADLIIAIPHSGFSQEPYKAMAENSVYYLSEVPEINAIMFGHAHGVFPSKEYADIKGVDVANGTVNGIPAVMPGQWGDHLGVVDMVINNDSGEWKVESAKAEARPIYDKVHKKARVERDGKLASLIEKDHQGTRDFVGKFIGKASANMYSYLALIQSDPTVQIVNDAQVDYTKRFVQGDPNLDGLPILAAAAPFKAGGRKNAPADFVEVEKGDLTFRNAADLYLYPNTLVVVKATGADVVEWLECSAGMFNRIDPTSSKPQELLNWEGFRTYNFDTITGVDYKIDLTQPAKYDTDCQLINKDANRIKDVTYQGKPIDPKATFLIATNNYRGYGGKFAGTGEDHIAFASPDENRTILASYIARITKEKGVVSTQAENNWSFLPIKTDKKLDIRFETSPSEQAAKFIKAHAQYPMNYLKNDDIGFAIYQISLTEKK
;
A
#
# COMPACT_ATOMS: atom_id res chain seq x y z
N MET A 1 17.20 -28.64 95.17
CA MET A 1 17.63 -27.76 94.06
C MET A 1 17.93 -28.64 92.86
N MET A 2 17.14 -28.54 91.79
CA MET A 2 17.53 -28.76 90.38
C MET A 2 16.26 -28.61 89.54
N LYS A 3 16.09 -27.44 88.92
CA LYS A 3 15.05 -27.20 87.90
C LYS A 3 15.65 -27.57 86.55
N SER A 4 15.09 -28.59 85.90
CA SER A 4 15.34 -28.91 84.50
C SER A 4 14.50 -27.98 83.62
N MET A 5 15.16 -27.28 82.71
CA MET A 5 14.53 -26.46 81.66
C MET A 5 13.97 -27.37 80.56
N LEU A 6 12.66 -27.29 80.32
CA LEU A 6 12.05 -27.81 79.10
C LEU A 6 12.11 -26.71 78.03
N LYS A 7 12.91 -26.92 76.98
CA LYS A 7 12.89 -26.09 75.76
C LYS A 7 11.61 -26.41 74.98
N VAL A 8 10.70 -25.44 74.90
CA VAL A 8 9.63 -25.46 73.90
C VAL A 8 10.25 -25.11 72.56
N SER A 9 10.28 -26.08 71.64
CA SER A 9 10.66 -25.85 70.25
C SER A 9 9.43 -25.36 69.49
N THR A 10 9.39 -24.06 69.18
CA THR A 10 8.45 -23.46 68.23
C THR A 10 8.78 -23.99 66.83
N LEU A 11 8.04 -25.01 66.40
CA LEU A 11 8.01 -25.44 65.01
C LEU A 11 7.21 -24.40 64.22
N ALA A 12 7.92 -23.49 63.56
CA ALA A 12 7.34 -22.57 62.60
C ALA A 12 6.79 -23.38 61.41
N MET A 13 5.47 -23.38 61.26
CA MET A 13 4.78 -23.90 60.10
C MET A 13 5.06 -22.96 58.92
N LEU A 14 6.15 -23.18 58.20
CA LEU A 14 6.35 -22.62 56.87
C LEU A 14 5.30 -23.24 55.95
N VAL A 15 4.17 -22.56 55.78
CA VAL A 15 3.32 -22.76 54.61
C VAL A 15 4.08 -22.17 53.44
N ALA A 16 4.92 -22.99 52.81
CA ALA A 16 5.43 -22.68 51.49
C ALA A 16 4.23 -22.71 50.53
N PHE A 17 3.66 -21.54 50.23
CA PHE A 17 2.85 -21.39 49.04
C PHE A 17 3.79 -21.61 47.85
N ASN A 18 3.81 -22.83 47.32
CA ASN A 18 4.23 -23.03 45.94
C ASN A 18 3.21 -22.26 45.10
N VAL A 19 3.54 -21.02 44.73
CA VAL A 19 2.88 -20.36 43.62
C VAL A 19 3.27 -21.19 42.41
N ASN A 20 2.41 -22.13 42.01
CA ASN A 20 2.60 -22.84 40.76
C ASN A 20 2.54 -21.78 39.65
N ALA A 21 3.70 -21.54 39.06
CA ALA A 21 3.88 -20.85 37.79
C ALA A 21 2.83 -21.32 36.77
N ALA A 22 2.03 -20.40 36.25
CA ALA A 22 1.07 -20.65 35.19
C ALA A 22 1.72 -20.32 33.84
N THR A 23 1.65 -21.27 32.91
CA THR A 23 2.11 -21.08 31.52
C THR A 23 0.91 -21.02 30.59
N VAL A 24 0.75 -19.91 29.88
CA VAL A 24 -0.34 -19.64 28.94
C VAL A 24 0.21 -19.58 27.53
N ASP A 25 -0.36 -20.36 26.62
CA ASP A 25 -0.13 -20.23 25.19
C ASP A 25 -1.19 -19.28 24.60
N LEU A 26 -0.75 -18.13 24.07
CA LEU A 26 -1.63 -17.10 23.51
C LEU A 26 -1.30 -16.86 22.04
N ARG A 27 -2.31 -17.00 21.18
CA ARG A 27 -2.23 -16.67 19.76
C ARG A 27 -2.88 -15.31 19.48
N VAL A 28 -2.14 -14.41 18.85
CA VAL A 28 -2.65 -13.13 18.32
C VAL A 28 -2.68 -13.24 16.81
N MET A 29 -3.82 -12.95 16.21
CA MET A 29 -4.01 -12.97 14.76
C MET A 29 -4.31 -11.57 14.24
N GLU A 30 -3.92 -11.27 13.01
CA GLU A 30 -4.12 -9.96 12.37
C GLU A 30 -4.59 -10.07 10.92
N THR A 31 -5.52 -9.19 10.56
CA THR A 31 -5.72 -8.72 9.18
C THR A 31 -5.24 -7.28 9.02
N SER A 32 -4.76 -6.94 7.83
CA SER A 32 -4.35 -5.57 7.47
C SER A 32 -4.56 -5.37 5.97
N ASP A 33 -4.68 -4.12 5.53
CA ASP A 33 -4.64 -3.72 4.11
C ASP A 33 -5.65 -4.50 3.25
N ILE A 34 -6.82 -4.82 3.83
CA ILE A 34 -7.87 -5.59 3.15
C ILE A 34 -8.39 -4.83 1.92
N HIS A 35 -8.39 -3.50 1.98
CA HIS A 35 -8.83 -2.61 0.91
C HIS A 35 -10.20 -2.95 0.33
N SER A 36 -11.14 -3.37 1.18
CA SER A 36 -12.47 -3.85 0.78
C SER A 36 -12.45 -4.98 -0.26
N ASN A 37 -11.37 -5.76 -0.37
CA ASN A 37 -11.35 -7.05 -1.05
C ASN A 37 -12.02 -8.10 -0.15
N LEU A 38 -13.31 -7.93 0.06
CA LEU A 38 -14.10 -8.75 0.98
C LEU A 38 -14.47 -10.10 0.35
N MET A 39 -14.80 -10.08 -0.94
CA MET A 39 -15.17 -11.24 -1.74
C MET A 39 -13.95 -11.80 -2.47
N ASP A 40 -13.94 -13.10 -2.75
CA ASP A 40 -12.94 -13.78 -3.57
C ASP A 40 -13.18 -13.52 -5.08
N PHE A 41 -13.23 -12.24 -5.45
CA PHE A 41 -13.65 -11.77 -6.76
C PHE A 41 -12.83 -10.57 -7.23
N ASP A 42 -12.24 -10.68 -8.42
CA ASP A 42 -11.58 -9.58 -9.11
C ASP A 42 -12.63 -8.79 -9.90
N TYR A 43 -13.04 -7.64 -9.35
CA TYR A 43 -14.02 -6.77 -9.99
C TYR A 43 -13.51 -6.12 -11.27
N PHE A 44 -12.19 -6.00 -11.46
CA PHE A 44 -11.57 -5.45 -12.68
C PHE A 44 -11.61 -6.46 -13.83
N LYS A 45 -11.61 -7.76 -13.52
CA LYS A 45 -11.68 -8.86 -14.51
C LYS A 45 -13.06 -9.55 -14.57
N ASP A 46 -14.00 -9.17 -13.70
CA ASP A 46 -15.31 -9.83 -13.54
C ASP A 46 -15.20 -11.34 -13.30
N LYS A 47 -14.21 -11.74 -12.50
CA LYS A 47 -13.85 -13.14 -12.36
C LYS A 47 -13.60 -13.49 -10.91
N SER A 48 -14.09 -14.66 -10.50
CA SER A 48 -13.70 -15.26 -9.23
C SER A 48 -12.19 -15.53 -9.18
N THR A 49 -11.61 -15.36 -8.01
CA THR A 49 -10.21 -15.65 -7.73
C THR A 49 -10.11 -16.49 -6.46
N GLU A 50 -9.00 -17.21 -6.31
CA GLU A 50 -8.70 -17.94 -5.09
C GLU A 50 -7.52 -17.31 -4.32
N GLN A 51 -7.00 -16.19 -4.83
CA GLN A 51 -5.74 -15.60 -4.38
C GLN A 51 -5.90 -14.53 -3.31
N PHE A 52 -7.10 -13.96 -3.15
CA PHE A 52 -7.41 -12.96 -2.12
C PHE A 52 -8.89 -13.06 -1.71
N GLY A 53 -9.30 -12.26 -0.73
CA GLY A 53 -10.69 -12.16 -0.27
C GLY A 53 -10.87 -12.50 1.20
N LEU A 54 -11.40 -11.57 1.99
CA LEU A 54 -11.66 -11.77 3.43
C LEU A 54 -12.55 -12.99 3.72
N VAL A 55 -13.50 -13.32 2.82
CA VAL A 55 -14.32 -14.55 2.92
C VAL A 55 -13.51 -15.85 2.91
N ARG A 56 -12.31 -15.86 2.32
CA ARG A 56 -11.38 -17.00 2.37
C ARG A 56 -10.51 -16.93 3.61
N THR A 57 -9.98 -15.75 3.94
CA THR A 57 -9.19 -15.51 5.17
C THR A 57 -9.97 -15.91 6.42
N ALA A 58 -11.30 -15.73 6.43
CA ALA A 58 -12.17 -16.15 7.53
C ALA A 58 -12.02 -17.65 7.90
N ASN A 59 -11.78 -18.53 6.92
CA ASN A 59 -11.54 -19.94 7.20
C ASN A 59 -10.11 -20.20 7.70
N LEU A 60 -9.11 -19.41 7.31
CA LEU A 60 -7.80 -19.42 7.98
C LEU A 60 -7.93 -19.00 9.45
N ILE A 61 -8.71 -17.95 9.75
CA ILE A 61 -8.95 -17.48 11.12
C ILE A 61 -9.59 -18.59 11.95
N LYS A 62 -10.59 -19.29 11.43
CA LYS A 62 -11.22 -20.43 12.13
C LYS A 62 -10.24 -21.57 12.37
N ALA A 63 -9.43 -21.92 11.38
CA ALA A 63 -8.42 -22.98 11.51
C ALA A 63 -7.39 -22.60 12.58
N ALA A 64 -6.83 -21.39 12.48
CA ALA A 64 -5.87 -20.86 13.46
C ALA A 64 -6.45 -20.79 14.87
N ARG A 65 -7.75 -20.51 15.02
CA ARG A 65 -8.44 -20.58 16.32
C ARG A 65 -8.60 -21.99 16.86
N ALA A 66 -8.87 -22.97 16.01
CA ALA A 66 -9.04 -24.36 16.43
C ALA A 66 -7.72 -24.99 16.91
N GLU A 67 -6.58 -24.45 16.48
CA GLU A 67 -5.24 -24.90 16.84
C GLU A 67 -4.73 -24.36 18.19
N ALA A 68 -5.40 -23.36 18.78
CA ALA A 68 -4.91 -22.67 19.97
C ALA A 68 -6.01 -22.53 21.04
N THR A 69 -5.60 -22.61 22.32
CA THR A 69 -6.54 -22.48 23.45
C THR A 69 -7.01 -21.04 23.66
N ASN A 70 -6.09 -20.08 23.57
CA ASN A 70 -6.36 -18.67 23.80
C ASN A 70 -6.06 -17.89 22.53
N THR A 71 -7.01 -17.10 22.05
CA THR A 71 -6.87 -16.40 20.76
C THR A 71 -7.39 -14.98 20.83
N ILE A 72 -6.68 -14.07 20.17
CA ILE A 72 -7.04 -12.67 19.94
C ILE A 72 -7.04 -12.45 18.43
N LEU A 73 -7.95 -11.63 17.91
CA LEU A 73 -7.95 -11.21 16.51
C LEU A 73 -8.02 -9.69 16.44
N VAL A 74 -7.10 -9.06 15.73
CA VAL A 74 -7.03 -7.61 15.54
C VAL A 74 -7.06 -7.25 14.05
N ASP A 75 -7.42 -6.02 13.76
CA ASP A 75 -7.31 -5.44 12.42
C ASP A 75 -6.44 -4.19 12.45
N ASN A 76 -5.60 -4.03 11.45
CA ASN A 76 -4.66 -2.93 11.38
C ASN A 76 -4.96 -1.91 10.27
N GLY A 77 -6.24 -1.73 9.91
CA GLY A 77 -6.64 -0.62 9.05
C GLY A 77 -6.41 -0.85 7.55
N ASP A 78 -6.66 0.20 6.78
CA ASP A 78 -6.83 0.18 5.33
C ASP A 78 -7.90 -0.83 4.88
N LEU A 79 -9.08 -0.69 5.49
CA LEU A 79 -10.21 -1.60 5.34
C LEU A 79 -11.23 -1.08 4.31
N ILE A 80 -11.53 0.23 4.30
CA ILE A 80 -12.74 0.78 3.67
C ILE A 80 -12.53 1.47 2.32
N GLN A 81 -11.35 1.34 1.72
CA GLN A 81 -10.99 1.96 0.44
C GLN A 81 -10.13 1.00 -0.38
N GLY A 82 -10.11 1.11 -1.72
CA GLY A 82 -9.06 0.50 -2.56
C GLY A 82 -9.55 -0.56 -3.56
N SER A 83 -10.74 -1.13 -3.35
CA SER A 83 -11.43 -1.96 -4.34
C SER A 83 -12.66 -1.26 -4.91
N PRO A 84 -13.19 -1.69 -6.07
CA PRO A 84 -14.44 -1.12 -6.57
C PRO A 84 -15.65 -1.31 -5.65
N LEU A 85 -15.59 -2.27 -4.70
CA LEU A 85 -16.61 -2.39 -3.66
C LEU A 85 -16.58 -1.17 -2.74
N ALA A 86 -15.40 -0.70 -2.35
CA ALA A 86 -15.28 0.53 -1.58
C ALA A 86 -15.81 1.74 -2.35
N ASP A 87 -15.44 1.87 -3.63
CA ASP A 87 -15.91 2.96 -4.49
C ASP A 87 -17.45 2.98 -4.58
N TYR A 88 -18.05 1.79 -4.78
CA TYR A 88 -19.51 1.65 -4.79
C TYR A 88 -20.13 2.06 -3.46
N MET A 89 -19.55 1.65 -2.33
CA MET A 89 -20.07 2.00 -1.00
C MET A 89 -19.93 3.49 -0.69
N ALA A 90 -18.82 4.11 -1.07
CA ALA A 90 -18.61 5.56 -0.95
C ALA A 90 -19.61 6.33 -1.81
N ALA A 91 -19.77 5.95 -3.09
CA ALA A 91 -20.70 6.59 -4.02
C ALA A 91 -22.18 6.42 -3.62
N LYS A 92 -22.55 5.24 -3.11
CA LYS A 92 -23.89 4.96 -2.57
C LYS A 92 -24.15 5.74 -1.27
N GLY A 93 -23.10 6.01 -0.51
CA GLY A 93 -23.16 6.54 0.84
C GLY A 93 -23.69 5.54 1.86
N LEU A 94 -23.48 5.85 3.14
CA LEU A 94 -24.04 5.10 4.27
C LEU A 94 -25.08 5.95 4.98
N LYS A 95 -26.23 5.35 5.33
CA LYS A 95 -27.25 6.01 6.15
C LYS A 95 -27.06 5.61 7.60
N LYS A 96 -27.60 6.41 8.51
CA LYS A 96 -27.61 6.08 9.94
C LYS A 96 -28.28 4.71 10.16
N GLY A 97 -27.55 3.79 10.76
CA GLY A 97 -28.01 2.42 11.02
C GLY A 97 -27.57 1.40 9.97
N ASP A 98 -27.04 1.83 8.81
CA ASP A 98 -26.37 0.94 7.88
C ASP A 98 -25.07 0.43 8.51
N VAL A 99 -24.67 -0.78 8.13
CA VAL A 99 -23.39 -1.39 8.52
C VAL A 99 -22.57 -1.58 7.26
N HIS A 100 -21.36 -1.02 7.22
CA HIS A 100 -20.46 -1.20 6.09
C HIS A 100 -20.18 -2.71 5.87
N PRO A 101 -20.17 -3.23 4.62
CA PRO A 101 -20.01 -4.66 4.36
C PRO A 101 -18.79 -5.30 5.02
N ALA A 102 -17.69 -4.54 5.13
CA ALA A 102 -16.49 -4.99 5.86
C ALA A 102 -16.81 -5.32 7.33
N HIS A 103 -17.47 -4.41 8.04
CA HIS A 103 -17.89 -4.62 9.42
C HIS A 103 -19.00 -5.66 9.54
N GLN A 104 -19.87 -5.84 8.54
CA GLN A 104 -20.83 -6.95 8.55
C GLN A 104 -20.10 -8.30 8.66
N LEU A 105 -19.00 -8.48 7.92
CA LEU A 105 -18.16 -9.68 8.02
C LEU A 105 -17.37 -9.73 9.33
N MET A 106 -16.66 -8.65 9.69
CA MET A 106 -15.79 -8.64 10.87
C MET A 106 -16.58 -8.85 12.18
N ASN A 107 -17.81 -8.36 12.25
CA ASN A 107 -18.70 -8.56 13.39
C ASN A 107 -19.06 -10.03 13.64
N THR A 108 -18.89 -10.93 12.66
CA THR A 108 -19.10 -12.37 12.84
C THR A 108 -17.81 -13.12 13.19
N MET A 109 -16.67 -12.42 13.21
CA MET A 109 -15.35 -13.01 13.37
C MET A 109 -14.71 -12.70 14.72
N ASN A 110 -15.40 -12.06 15.67
CA ASN A 110 -14.90 -11.75 17.01
C ASN A 110 -13.54 -11.03 16.98
N TYR A 111 -13.45 -9.92 16.24
CA TYR A 111 -12.33 -8.99 16.37
C TYR A 111 -12.36 -8.35 17.76
N THR A 112 -11.18 -8.22 18.38
CA THR A 112 -11.00 -7.58 19.69
C THR A 112 -10.90 -6.07 19.56
N VAL A 113 -10.15 -5.60 18.55
CA VAL A 113 -9.90 -4.17 18.31
C VAL A 113 -9.48 -3.96 16.86
N GLY A 114 -9.84 -2.80 16.30
CA GLY A 114 -9.32 -2.30 15.02
C GLY A 114 -8.45 -1.06 15.22
N ASN A 115 -7.42 -0.91 14.41
CA ASN A 115 -6.71 0.36 14.21
C ASN A 115 -7.19 1.02 12.91
N PHE A 116 -6.82 2.29 12.71
CA PHE A 116 -6.98 2.99 11.44
C PHE A 116 -5.67 2.91 10.64
N GLY A 117 -5.80 2.83 9.33
CA GLY A 117 -4.75 3.08 8.35
C GLY A 117 -4.96 4.42 7.67
N ASN A 118 -4.10 4.74 6.70
CA ASN A 118 -4.17 6.04 6.01
C ASN A 118 -5.42 6.14 5.12
N HIS A 119 -5.88 5.03 4.54
CA HIS A 119 -6.98 5.04 3.60
C HIS A 119 -8.37 5.16 4.27
N GLU A 120 -8.46 5.05 5.59
CA GLU A 120 -9.69 5.38 6.34
C GLU A 120 -10.12 6.85 6.18
N PHE A 121 -9.19 7.76 5.84
CA PHE A 121 -9.44 9.21 5.80
C PHE A 121 -9.77 9.75 4.41
N ASN A 122 -9.68 8.94 3.35
CA ASN A 122 -9.83 9.42 1.97
C ASN A 122 -11.22 9.97 1.65
N PHE A 123 -12.25 9.48 2.33
CA PHE A 123 -13.63 9.95 2.17
C PHE A 123 -14.03 10.98 3.25
N GLY A 124 -13.07 11.45 4.05
CA GLY A 124 -13.27 12.42 5.12
C GLY A 124 -13.80 11.84 6.43
N LEU A 125 -13.63 12.61 7.51
CA LEU A 125 -13.97 12.20 8.89
C LEU A 125 -15.46 11.88 9.10
N ASP A 126 -16.35 12.52 8.33
CA ASP A 126 -17.79 12.27 8.43
C ASP A 126 -18.18 10.90 7.87
N TYR A 127 -17.64 10.53 6.71
CA TYR A 127 -17.85 9.20 6.14
C TYR A 127 -17.18 8.14 7.01
N LEU A 128 -15.95 8.37 7.47
CA LEU A 128 -15.24 7.45 8.38
C LEU A 128 -16.10 7.14 9.62
N LYS A 129 -16.66 8.18 10.25
CA LYS A 129 -17.54 8.02 11.42
C LYS A 129 -18.77 7.16 11.10
N GLN A 130 -19.35 7.29 9.91
CA GLN A 130 -20.48 6.47 9.48
C GLN A 130 -20.06 5.03 9.18
N ALA A 131 -18.92 4.84 8.52
CA ALA A 131 -18.39 3.54 8.14
C ALA A 131 -18.10 2.66 9.36
N ILE A 132 -17.47 3.21 10.40
CA ILE A 132 -17.12 2.46 11.61
C ILE A 132 -18.26 2.34 12.63
N ALA A 133 -19.34 3.11 12.48
CA ALA A 133 -20.45 3.13 13.46
C ALA A 133 -21.13 1.76 13.63
N GLY A 134 -21.05 0.89 12.62
CA GLY A 134 -21.58 -0.46 12.64
C GLY A 134 -20.64 -1.52 13.22
N ALA A 135 -19.41 -1.17 13.61
CA ALA A 135 -18.44 -2.10 14.21
C ALA A 135 -18.88 -2.53 15.62
N ARG A 136 -18.75 -3.82 15.93
CA ARG A 136 -19.01 -4.39 17.27
C ARG A 136 -17.76 -4.55 18.12
N PHE A 137 -16.67 -3.93 17.69
CA PHE A 137 -15.39 -3.88 18.37
C PHE A 137 -14.89 -2.43 18.34
N PRO A 138 -14.11 -2.02 19.36
CA PRO A 138 -13.59 -0.66 19.43
C PRO A 138 -12.53 -0.40 18.34
N TYR A 139 -12.43 0.87 17.94
CA TYR A 139 -11.32 1.40 17.17
C TYR A 139 -10.40 2.22 18.06
N ILE A 140 -9.09 2.15 17.82
CA ILE A 140 -8.06 2.90 18.55
C ILE A 140 -7.14 3.67 17.59
N ASN A 141 -6.60 4.80 18.05
CA ASN A 141 -5.44 5.47 17.44
C ASN A 141 -4.81 6.47 18.41
N ALA A 142 -3.51 6.34 18.63
CA ALA A 142 -2.76 7.11 19.63
C ALA A 142 -2.15 8.41 19.10
N ASN A 143 -1.91 8.55 17.80
CA ASN A 143 -1.13 9.66 17.25
C ASN A 143 -1.94 10.70 16.48
N ILE A 144 -3.26 10.56 16.35
CA ILE A 144 -4.13 11.61 15.81
C ILE A 144 -4.68 12.45 16.96
N MET A 145 -4.47 13.75 16.86
CA MET A 145 -4.91 14.77 17.80
C MET A 145 -5.99 15.63 17.17
N ASP A 146 -6.98 16.03 17.95
CA ASP A 146 -7.94 17.05 17.57
C ASP A 146 -7.25 18.42 17.52
N ALA A 147 -7.30 19.08 16.37
CA ALA A 147 -6.57 20.34 16.15
C ALA A 147 -7.08 21.50 17.02
N LYS A 148 -8.33 21.44 17.49
CA LYS A 148 -8.94 22.50 18.31
C LYS A 148 -8.60 22.36 19.79
N THR A 149 -8.56 21.12 20.29
CA THR A 149 -8.43 20.83 21.71
C THR A 149 -7.03 20.35 22.11
N GLY A 150 -6.22 19.90 21.16
CA GLY A 150 -4.90 19.30 21.41
C GLY A 150 -4.95 17.97 22.16
N LYS A 151 -6.13 17.35 22.27
CA LYS A 151 -6.32 16.00 22.86
C LYS A 151 -6.35 14.95 21.75
N ASN A 152 -6.17 13.67 22.11
CA ASN A 152 -6.35 12.58 21.16
C ASN A 152 -7.75 12.64 20.52
N TYR A 153 -7.82 12.55 19.19
CA TYR A 153 -9.08 12.61 18.44
C TYR A 153 -9.87 11.30 18.59
N PHE A 154 -9.16 10.18 18.67
CA PHE A 154 -9.71 8.84 18.94
C PHE A 154 -9.21 8.34 20.31
N THR A 155 -9.78 7.21 20.76
CA THR A 155 -9.26 6.50 21.93
C THR A 155 -7.83 6.03 21.64
N PRO A 156 -6.81 6.47 22.40
CA PRO A 156 -5.41 6.19 22.05
C PRO A 156 -5.03 4.72 22.16
N TYR A 157 -5.50 4.08 23.21
CA TYR A 157 -5.30 2.67 23.50
C TYR A 157 -6.45 2.16 24.36
N ILE A 158 -6.58 0.84 24.47
CA ILE A 158 -7.46 0.17 25.43
C ILE A 158 -6.67 -0.91 26.18
N ILE A 159 -7.10 -1.23 27.39
CA ILE A 159 -6.61 -2.39 28.16
C ILE A 159 -7.81 -3.30 28.40
N VAL A 160 -7.68 -4.56 27.99
CA VAL A 160 -8.77 -5.54 28.04
C VAL A 160 -8.38 -6.67 28.99
N ASP A 161 -9.21 -6.90 30.00
CA ASP A 161 -9.16 -8.09 30.84
C ASP A 161 -9.49 -9.30 29.95
N THR A 162 -8.46 -10.09 29.62
CA THR A 162 -8.55 -11.22 28.70
C THR A 162 -8.56 -12.52 29.49
N PRO A 163 -9.69 -13.24 29.56
CA PRO A 163 -9.74 -14.56 30.17
C PRO A 163 -8.90 -15.54 29.36
N VAL A 164 -8.02 -16.27 30.04
CA VAL A 164 -7.14 -17.27 29.42
C VAL A 164 -7.12 -18.56 30.23
N LYS A 165 -6.79 -19.67 29.57
CA LYS A 165 -6.50 -20.94 30.20
C LYS A 165 -5.01 -21.25 30.07
N ASP A 166 -4.41 -21.66 31.18
CA ASP A 166 -3.05 -22.20 31.16
C ASP A 166 -3.02 -23.63 30.59
N ARG A 167 -1.82 -24.21 30.48
CA ARG A 167 -1.62 -25.59 30.00
C ARG A 167 -2.24 -26.67 30.89
N GLU A 168 -2.58 -26.35 32.14
CA GLU A 168 -3.30 -27.24 33.06
C GLU A 168 -4.83 -27.05 32.96
N GLY A 169 -5.29 -26.11 32.14
CA GLY A 169 -6.70 -25.79 31.92
C GLY A 169 -7.30 -24.86 32.98
N LYS A 170 -6.48 -24.32 33.89
CA LYS A 170 -6.92 -23.38 34.92
C LYS A 170 -7.12 -21.99 34.31
N GLU A 171 -8.20 -21.32 34.74
CA GLU A 171 -8.54 -19.99 34.26
C GLU A 171 -7.72 -18.91 34.98
N HIS A 172 -7.26 -17.95 34.18
CA HIS A 172 -6.56 -16.75 34.61
C HIS A 172 -7.07 -15.55 33.83
N THR A 173 -6.63 -14.35 34.19
CA THR A 173 -6.88 -13.12 33.43
C THR A 173 -5.56 -12.44 33.16
N ILE A 174 -5.33 -12.08 31.89
CA ILE A 174 -4.20 -11.26 31.45
C ILE A 174 -4.77 -9.94 30.94
N LYS A 175 -4.23 -8.81 31.42
CA LYS A 175 -4.60 -7.48 30.96
C LYS A 175 -3.81 -7.12 29.71
N VAL A 176 -4.44 -7.26 28.55
CA VAL A 176 -3.80 -6.98 27.26
C VAL A 176 -4.11 -5.55 26.83
N GLY A 177 -3.07 -4.74 26.72
CA GLY A 177 -3.10 -3.41 26.18
C GLY A 177 -2.95 -3.42 24.65
N TYR A 178 -3.73 -2.60 23.96
CA TYR A 178 -3.66 -2.44 22.50
C TYR A 178 -3.49 -0.97 22.16
N ILE A 179 -2.50 -0.64 21.33
CA ILE A 179 -2.18 0.73 20.91
C ILE A 179 -2.00 0.79 19.39
N GLY A 180 -2.66 1.74 18.72
CA GLY A 180 -2.69 1.86 17.26
C GLY A 180 -2.11 3.18 16.75
N PHE A 181 -1.63 3.18 15.51
CA PHE A 181 -0.97 4.34 14.89
C PHE A 181 -1.26 4.43 13.39
N VAL A 182 -1.17 5.63 12.83
CA VAL A 182 -1.21 5.89 11.38
C VAL A 182 0.07 6.61 10.92
N PRO A 183 0.44 6.56 9.63
CA PRO A 183 1.54 7.36 9.12
C PRO A 183 1.24 8.86 9.29
N PRO A 184 2.17 9.68 9.80
CA PRO A 184 1.93 11.11 9.97
C PRO A 184 1.60 11.85 8.67
N GLN A 185 2.01 11.29 7.54
CA GLN A 185 1.82 11.79 6.19
C GLN A 185 0.35 11.88 5.75
N ILE A 186 -0.61 11.28 6.47
CA ILE A 186 -2.04 11.49 6.14
C ILE A 186 -2.43 12.98 6.17
N SER A 187 -1.75 13.79 7.00
CA SER A 187 -1.95 15.24 7.06
C SER A 187 -1.58 15.94 5.73
N ILE A 188 -0.73 15.30 4.93
CA ILE A 188 -0.27 15.78 3.63
C ILE A 188 -1.14 15.16 2.52
N TRP A 189 -1.28 13.83 2.51
CA TRP A 189 -1.98 13.10 1.45
C TRP A 189 -3.49 13.38 1.42
N ASP A 190 -4.11 13.50 2.59
CA ASP A 190 -5.55 13.75 2.76
C ASP A 190 -5.82 15.16 3.29
N LYS A 191 -4.93 16.12 3.00
CA LYS A 191 -5.04 17.51 3.45
C LYS A 191 -6.44 18.10 3.21
N ALA A 192 -7.01 17.90 2.02
CA ALA A 192 -8.36 18.40 1.69
C ALA A 192 -9.45 17.92 2.68
N ASN A 193 -9.27 16.74 3.26
CA ASN A 193 -10.19 16.14 4.22
C ASN A 193 -9.86 16.49 5.68
N LEU A 194 -8.59 16.72 6.00
CA LEU A 194 -8.07 16.75 7.37
C LEU A 194 -7.57 18.12 7.85
N ASP A 195 -7.25 19.04 6.95
CA ASP A 195 -6.68 20.36 7.27
C ASP A 195 -7.57 21.14 8.25
N GLY A 196 -6.94 21.68 9.30
CA GLY A 196 -7.62 22.39 10.39
C GLY A 196 -8.51 21.53 11.30
N LYS A 197 -8.63 20.22 11.06
CA LYS A 197 -9.46 19.30 11.87
C LYS A 197 -8.61 18.43 12.79
N VAL A 198 -7.50 17.90 12.30
CA VAL A 198 -6.60 17.03 13.07
C VAL A 198 -5.13 17.42 12.91
N ILE A 199 -4.31 17.01 13.87
CA ILE A 199 -2.84 17.04 13.82
C ILE A 199 -2.37 15.61 14.05
N VAL A 200 -1.40 15.14 13.28
CA VAL A 200 -0.86 13.78 13.46
C VAL A 200 0.55 13.87 14.00
N ASN A 201 0.82 13.15 15.08
CA ASN A 201 2.11 13.11 15.76
C ASN A 201 2.96 11.92 15.28
N ASP A 202 4.26 11.99 15.59
CA ASP A 202 5.21 10.90 15.35
C ASP A 202 4.77 9.60 16.03
N ILE A 203 4.93 8.47 15.33
CA ILE A 203 4.52 7.15 15.78
C ILE A 203 5.34 6.72 17.01
N THR A 204 6.66 6.72 16.88
CA THR A 204 7.60 6.20 17.89
C THR A 204 7.58 7.03 19.16
N GLU A 205 7.59 8.36 19.05
CA GLU A 205 7.50 9.25 20.21
C GLU A 205 6.15 9.15 20.93
N THR A 206 5.07 8.94 20.17
CA THR A 206 3.75 8.67 20.77
C THR A 206 3.74 7.35 21.52
N ALA A 207 4.38 6.30 21.00
CA ALA A 207 4.52 5.02 21.71
C ALA A 207 5.33 5.17 23.01
N LYS A 208 6.48 5.88 22.96
CA LYS A 208 7.30 6.16 24.16
C LYS A 208 6.54 6.91 25.26
N LYS A 209 5.52 7.70 24.89
CA LYS A 209 4.62 8.36 25.84
C LYS A 209 3.60 7.39 26.45
N PHE A 210 2.85 6.66 25.60
CA PHE A 210 1.67 5.92 26.06
C PHE A 210 1.98 4.52 26.59
N VAL A 211 3.02 3.85 26.11
CA VAL A 211 3.39 2.50 26.58
C VAL A 211 3.70 2.49 28.10
N PRO A 212 4.50 3.42 28.65
CA PRO A 212 4.69 3.53 30.10
C PRO A 212 3.40 3.85 30.87
N GLN A 213 2.47 4.59 30.26
CA GLN A 213 1.18 4.89 30.87
C GLN A 213 0.31 3.62 30.95
N MET A 214 0.24 2.84 29.87
CA MET A 214 -0.49 1.56 29.84
C MET A 214 0.03 0.59 30.91
N LYS A 215 1.35 0.49 31.08
CA LYS A 215 1.95 -0.31 32.17
C LYS A 215 1.53 0.17 33.56
N LYS A 216 1.55 1.49 33.81
CA LYS A 216 1.07 2.07 35.08
C LYS A 216 -0.41 1.81 35.35
N GLU A 217 -1.22 1.72 34.30
CA GLU A 217 -2.64 1.38 34.36
C GLU A 217 -2.88 -0.15 34.49
N GLY A 218 -1.81 -0.94 34.53
CA GLY A 218 -1.84 -2.37 34.83
C GLY A 218 -1.89 -3.28 33.61
N ALA A 219 -1.47 -2.81 32.44
CA ALA A 219 -1.28 -3.71 31.29
C ALA A 219 -0.17 -4.73 31.61
N ASP A 220 -0.52 -6.01 31.51
CA ASP A 220 0.41 -7.12 31.63
C ASP A 220 1.21 -7.25 30.32
N LEU A 221 0.49 -7.26 29.20
CA LEU A 221 1.04 -7.33 27.85
C LEU A 221 0.62 -6.12 27.04
N ILE A 222 1.47 -5.64 26.13
CA ILE A 222 1.16 -4.55 25.20
C ILE A 222 1.41 -5.01 23.76
N ILE A 223 0.35 -4.96 22.96
CA ILE A 223 0.37 -5.24 21.52
C ILE A 223 0.26 -3.92 20.78
N ALA A 224 1.29 -3.58 20.01
CA ALA A 224 1.23 -2.46 19.10
C ALA A 224 0.62 -2.90 17.77
N ILE A 225 -0.30 -2.11 17.25
CA ILE A 225 -1.00 -2.34 15.99
C ILE A 225 -0.75 -1.12 15.08
N PRO A 226 0.50 -0.87 14.63
CA PRO A 226 0.79 0.29 13.81
C PRO A 226 0.43 0.04 12.35
N HIS A 227 -0.38 0.92 11.76
CA HIS A 227 -0.52 0.98 10.32
C HIS A 227 0.70 1.74 9.77
N SER A 228 1.83 1.05 9.71
CA SER A 228 3.15 1.57 9.37
C SER A 228 4.00 0.42 8.86
N GLY A 229 4.85 0.69 7.87
CA GLY A 229 5.74 -0.32 7.31
C GLY A 229 7.06 -0.46 8.06
N PHE A 230 7.88 -1.36 7.53
CA PHE A 230 9.21 -1.63 8.04
C PHE A 230 10.26 -0.74 7.36
N SER A 231 11.10 -0.07 8.16
CA SER A 231 12.28 0.64 7.67
C SER A 231 13.39 0.62 8.73
N GLN A 232 14.63 0.36 8.29
CA GLN A 232 15.83 0.49 9.12
C GLN A 232 16.66 1.74 8.76
N GLU A 233 16.13 2.62 7.90
CA GLU A 233 16.74 3.92 7.62
C GLU A 233 16.91 4.71 8.92
N PRO A 234 18.02 5.47 9.11
CA PRO A 234 18.27 6.23 10.34
C PRO A 234 17.03 7.00 10.81
N TYR A 235 16.73 6.92 12.11
CA TYR A 235 15.48 7.44 12.66
C TYR A 235 15.29 8.91 12.26
N LYS A 236 14.12 9.18 11.68
CA LYS A 236 13.65 10.53 11.39
C LYS A 236 12.31 10.69 12.09
N ALA A 237 12.16 11.79 12.82
CA ALA A 237 10.85 12.15 13.34
C ALA A 237 9.86 12.27 12.18
N MET A 238 8.62 11.89 12.44
CA MET A 238 7.52 11.82 11.48
C MET A 238 7.71 10.76 10.39
N ALA A 239 8.55 9.74 10.62
CA ALA A 239 8.74 8.67 9.64
C ALA A 239 7.45 7.86 9.40
N GLU A 240 7.13 7.65 8.12
CA GLU A 240 6.01 6.82 7.65
C GLU A 240 6.14 5.37 8.13
N ASN A 241 7.35 4.80 8.00
CA ASN A 241 7.67 3.40 8.26
C ASN A 241 8.52 3.29 9.55
N SER A 242 7.87 2.99 10.67
CA SER A 242 8.44 3.11 12.02
C SER A 242 8.53 1.79 12.80
N VAL A 243 8.17 0.65 12.18
CA VAL A 243 8.07 -0.65 12.88
C VAL A 243 9.37 -1.09 13.55
N TYR A 244 10.53 -0.87 12.91
CA TYR A 244 11.83 -1.18 13.51
C TYR A 244 12.02 -0.42 14.83
N TYR A 245 11.70 0.86 14.86
CA TYR A 245 11.84 1.71 16.04
C TYR A 245 10.81 1.40 17.12
N LEU A 246 9.60 0.99 16.74
CA LEU A 246 8.61 0.51 17.69
C LEU A 246 9.10 -0.74 18.44
N SER A 247 9.85 -1.63 17.77
CA SER A 247 10.42 -2.80 18.45
C SER A 247 11.48 -2.46 19.52
N GLU A 248 12.02 -1.25 19.49
CA GLU A 248 12.97 -0.76 20.50
C GLU A 248 12.27 -0.07 21.69
N VAL A 249 10.95 0.18 21.61
CA VAL A 249 10.18 0.78 22.71
C VAL A 249 9.99 -0.28 23.81
N PRO A 250 10.51 -0.05 25.04
CA PRO A 250 10.38 -1.02 26.12
C PRO A 250 8.92 -1.36 26.41
N GLU A 251 8.67 -2.60 26.85
CA GLU A 251 7.35 -3.12 27.26
C GLU A 251 6.36 -3.43 26.12
N ILE A 252 6.70 -3.16 24.85
CA ILE A 252 5.94 -3.73 23.73
C ILE A 252 6.27 -5.22 23.62
N ASN A 253 5.23 -6.07 23.57
CA ASN A 253 5.38 -7.53 23.53
C ASN A 253 5.12 -8.15 22.16
N ALA A 254 4.36 -7.47 21.29
CA ALA A 254 4.14 -7.89 19.91
C ALA A 254 3.80 -6.69 19.02
N ILE A 255 4.11 -6.80 17.73
CA ILE A 255 3.81 -5.78 16.71
C ILE A 255 3.02 -6.41 15.55
N MET A 256 1.78 -5.98 15.38
CA MET A 256 0.87 -6.42 14.31
C MET A 256 0.82 -5.26 13.29
N PHE A 257 1.57 -5.33 12.18
CA PHE A 257 1.82 -4.18 11.31
C PHE A 257 1.37 -4.36 9.84
N GLY A 258 1.31 -3.25 9.08
CA GLY A 258 0.65 -3.17 7.78
C GLY A 258 1.26 -2.09 6.87
N HIS A 259 0.45 -1.42 6.06
CA HIS A 259 0.75 -0.24 5.24
C HIS A 259 1.65 -0.50 4.02
N ALA A 260 2.70 -1.29 4.18
CA ALA A 260 3.68 -1.53 3.12
C ALA A 260 3.27 -2.66 2.16
N HIS A 261 2.15 -3.35 2.41
CA HIS A 261 1.62 -4.48 1.62
C HIS A 261 2.62 -5.65 1.42
N GLY A 262 3.65 -5.73 2.27
CA GLY A 262 4.65 -6.78 2.21
C GLY A 262 4.23 -7.99 3.04
N VAL A 263 5.03 -9.05 3.00
CA VAL A 263 4.85 -10.22 3.89
C VAL A 263 6.04 -10.31 4.82
N PHE A 264 5.79 -10.18 6.12
CA PHE A 264 6.77 -10.39 7.18
C PHE A 264 6.24 -11.44 8.18
N PRO A 265 7.08 -12.39 8.64
CA PRO A 265 8.46 -12.62 8.22
C PRO A 265 8.58 -13.22 6.81
N SER A 266 9.65 -12.87 6.09
CA SER A 266 10.00 -13.50 4.81
C SER A 266 11.50 -13.34 4.52
N LYS A 267 11.98 -14.07 3.50
CA LYS A 267 13.39 -14.02 3.07
C LYS A 267 13.86 -12.63 2.65
N GLU A 268 12.94 -11.71 2.32
CA GLU A 268 13.25 -10.33 1.95
C GLU A 268 13.89 -9.54 3.11
N TYR A 269 13.72 -10.01 4.35
CA TYR A 269 14.20 -9.34 5.57
C TYR A 269 15.37 -10.08 6.25
N ALA A 270 15.93 -11.13 5.64
CA ALA A 270 16.89 -12.03 6.29
C ALA A 270 18.22 -11.37 6.68
N ASP A 271 18.66 -10.36 5.92
CA ASP A 271 19.97 -9.71 6.13
C ASP A 271 19.86 -8.42 6.96
N ILE A 272 18.71 -8.17 7.58
CA ILE A 272 18.45 -6.95 8.36
C ILE A 272 18.85 -7.17 9.82
N LYS A 273 19.66 -6.27 10.36
CA LYS A 273 20.15 -6.38 11.74
C LYS A 273 18.99 -6.37 12.74
N GLY A 274 18.96 -7.37 13.62
CA GLY A 274 17.93 -7.50 14.65
C GLY A 274 16.69 -8.26 14.17
N VAL A 275 16.60 -8.62 12.89
CA VAL A 275 15.54 -9.48 12.37
C VAL A 275 15.94 -10.94 12.51
N ASP A 276 15.04 -11.75 13.09
CA ASP A 276 15.10 -13.20 13.04
C ASP A 276 13.92 -13.71 12.23
N VAL A 277 14.16 -14.09 10.98
CA VAL A 277 13.11 -14.58 10.06
C VAL A 277 12.56 -15.94 10.51
N ALA A 278 13.36 -16.79 11.17
CA ALA A 278 12.94 -18.13 11.57
C ALA A 278 11.90 -18.08 12.71
N ASN A 279 12.08 -17.13 13.63
CA ASN A 279 11.15 -16.87 14.71
C ASN A 279 10.17 -15.72 14.40
N GLY A 280 10.39 -14.95 13.34
CA GLY A 280 9.56 -13.82 12.98
C GLY A 280 9.62 -12.68 14.00
N THR A 281 10.84 -12.31 14.42
CA THR A 281 11.03 -11.22 15.40
C THR A 281 11.85 -10.07 14.83
N VAL A 282 11.65 -8.88 15.40
CA VAL A 282 12.44 -7.67 15.18
C VAL A 282 12.92 -7.20 16.55
N ASN A 283 14.24 -7.13 16.75
CA ASN A 283 14.88 -6.84 18.03
C ASN A 283 14.36 -7.74 19.17
N GLY A 284 14.03 -9.00 18.86
CA GLY A 284 13.49 -9.98 19.80
C GLY A 284 11.98 -9.88 20.06
N ILE A 285 11.29 -8.88 19.50
CA ILE A 285 9.83 -8.72 19.60
C ILE A 285 9.17 -9.42 18.41
N PRO A 286 8.21 -10.34 18.60
CA PRO A 286 7.47 -10.95 17.50
C PRO A 286 6.70 -9.88 16.71
N ALA A 287 6.84 -9.93 15.38
CA ALA A 287 6.16 -9.00 14.49
C ALA A 287 5.63 -9.71 13.26
N VAL A 288 4.52 -9.23 12.70
CA VAL A 288 3.92 -9.82 11.50
C VAL A 288 3.29 -8.76 10.60
N MET A 289 3.41 -8.95 9.28
CA MET A 289 2.73 -8.13 8.27
C MET A 289 2.06 -9.07 7.26
N PRO A 290 0.71 -9.10 7.18
CA PRO A 290 -0.02 -10.13 6.45
C PRO A 290 -0.36 -9.74 5.00
N GLY A 291 0.59 -9.19 4.24
CA GLY A 291 0.36 -8.89 2.83
C GLY A 291 -0.72 -7.83 2.62
N GLN A 292 -1.72 -8.15 1.79
CA GLN A 292 -2.83 -7.25 1.47
C GLN A 292 -4.05 -8.03 0.97
N TRP A 293 -5.21 -7.40 0.92
CA TRP A 293 -6.43 -7.91 0.27
C TRP A 293 -6.99 -9.21 0.87
N GLY A 294 -6.51 -9.57 2.06
CA GLY A 294 -6.81 -10.85 2.72
C GLY A 294 -6.07 -12.03 2.12
N ASP A 295 -4.96 -11.82 1.41
CA ASP A 295 -4.16 -12.90 0.83
C ASP A 295 -3.36 -13.71 1.88
N HIS A 296 -3.12 -13.14 3.07
CA HIS A 296 -2.56 -13.82 4.23
C HIS A 296 -3.33 -13.51 5.52
N LEU A 297 -3.09 -14.34 6.53
CA LEU A 297 -3.43 -14.09 7.93
C LEU A 297 -2.14 -13.96 8.74
N GLY A 298 -1.99 -12.87 9.50
CA GLY A 298 -0.86 -12.72 10.42
C GLY A 298 -1.12 -13.54 11.68
N VAL A 299 -0.12 -14.26 12.18
CA VAL A 299 -0.20 -15.09 13.39
C VAL A 299 1.04 -14.90 14.23
N VAL A 300 0.86 -14.53 15.50
CA VAL A 300 1.89 -14.46 16.54
C VAL A 300 1.50 -15.40 17.67
N ASP A 301 2.31 -16.42 17.92
CA ASP A 301 2.18 -17.32 19.06
C ASP A 301 3.15 -16.90 20.16
N MET A 302 2.65 -16.72 21.38
CA MET A 302 3.44 -16.37 22.57
C MET A 302 3.23 -17.40 23.67
N VAL A 303 4.33 -17.81 24.30
CA VAL A 303 4.33 -18.53 25.58
C VAL A 303 4.54 -17.50 26.67
N ILE A 304 3.57 -17.37 27.57
CA ILE A 304 3.55 -16.37 28.63
C ILE A 304 3.60 -17.09 29.98
N ASN A 305 4.49 -16.68 30.87
CA ASN A 305 4.62 -17.24 32.21
C ASN A 305 4.42 -16.18 33.30
N ASN A 306 4.10 -16.59 34.51
CA ASN A 306 3.96 -15.69 35.67
C ASN A 306 4.86 -16.07 36.86
N ASP A 307 5.93 -16.82 36.61
CA ASP A 307 6.86 -17.38 37.62
C ASP A 307 7.44 -16.32 38.55
N SER A 308 7.58 -15.09 38.03
CA SER A 308 8.10 -13.93 38.78
C SER A 308 7.03 -13.13 39.55
N GLY A 309 5.76 -13.58 39.53
CA GLY A 309 4.60 -12.85 40.04
C GLY A 309 4.01 -11.85 39.04
N GLU A 310 4.58 -11.73 37.84
CA GLU A 310 4.16 -10.87 36.74
C GLU A 310 4.13 -11.68 35.44
N TRP A 311 3.13 -11.45 34.59
CA TRP A 311 3.05 -12.08 33.27
C TRP A 311 4.15 -11.57 32.33
N LYS A 312 4.93 -12.48 31.75
CA LYS A 312 6.03 -12.16 30.83
C LYS A 312 6.04 -13.13 29.65
N VAL A 313 6.37 -12.61 28.46
CA VAL A 313 6.58 -13.44 27.27
C VAL A 313 7.94 -14.12 27.41
N GLU A 314 7.94 -15.46 27.43
CA GLU A 314 9.14 -16.28 27.53
C GLU A 314 9.71 -16.62 26.15
N SER A 315 8.82 -16.92 25.22
CA SER A 315 9.17 -17.18 23.82
C SER A 315 8.01 -16.79 22.92
N ALA A 316 8.33 -16.45 21.68
CA ALA A 316 7.32 -16.12 20.69
C ALA A 316 7.77 -16.53 19.29
N LYS A 317 6.78 -16.74 18.42
CA LYS A 317 6.99 -16.97 16.99
C LYS A 317 5.92 -16.25 16.18
N ALA A 318 6.33 -15.60 15.10
CA ALA A 318 5.41 -15.02 14.14
C ALA A 318 5.48 -15.73 12.78
N GLU A 319 4.35 -15.78 12.08
CA GLU A 319 4.24 -16.24 10.70
C GLU A 319 3.08 -15.55 9.97
N ALA A 320 3.21 -15.40 8.64
CA ALA A 320 2.12 -14.98 7.78
C ALA A 320 1.61 -16.20 6.98
N ARG A 321 0.36 -16.58 7.19
CA ARG A 321 -0.25 -17.77 6.59
C ARG A 321 -0.97 -17.42 5.29
N PRO A 322 -0.52 -17.88 4.12
CA PRO A 322 -1.17 -17.57 2.84
C PRO A 322 -2.49 -18.34 2.67
N ILE A 323 -3.49 -17.71 2.04
CA ILE A 323 -4.70 -18.41 1.58
C ILE A 323 -4.46 -19.23 0.30
N TYR A 324 -3.37 -18.94 -0.43
CA TYR A 324 -3.06 -19.52 -1.74
C TYR A 324 -1.59 -19.93 -1.84
N ASP A 325 -1.34 -21.16 -2.26
CA ASP A 325 0.00 -21.65 -2.59
C ASP A 325 0.38 -21.20 -4.00
N LYS A 326 1.20 -20.15 -4.09
CA LYS A 326 1.67 -19.61 -5.38
C LYS A 326 2.56 -20.60 -6.14
N VAL A 327 3.31 -21.46 -5.44
CA VAL A 327 4.23 -22.44 -6.06
C VAL A 327 3.45 -23.56 -6.73
N HIS A 328 2.47 -24.12 -6.01
CA HIS A 328 1.65 -25.23 -6.50
C HIS A 328 0.37 -24.77 -7.20
N LYS A 329 0.14 -23.46 -7.28
CA LYS A 329 -1.06 -22.81 -7.85
C LYS A 329 -2.37 -23.38 -7.29
N LYS A 330 -2.43 -23.50 -5.97
CA LYS A 330 -3.54 -24.18 -5.29
C LYS A 330 -4.04 -23.36 -4.09
N ALA A 331 -5.35 -23.19 -3.99
CA ALA A 331 -5.96 -22.66 -2.78
C ALA A 331 -5.62 -23.52 -1.56
N ARG A 332 -5.26 -22.87 -0.44
CA ARG A 332 -5.01 -23.52 0.85
C ARG A 332 -6.26 -23.56 1.72
N VAL A 333 -7.20 -22.67 1.47
CA VAL A 333 -8.49 -22.62 2.15
C VAL A 333 -9.62 -22.39 1.17
N GLU A 334 -10.76 -22.99 1.48
CA GLU A 334 -12.02 -22.74 0.80
C GLU A 334 -12.63 -21.40 1.21
N ARG A 335 -13.50 -20.83 0.38
CA ARG A 335 -14.32 -19.67 0.74
C ARG A 335 -15.34 -20.02 1.83
N ASP A 336 -15.64 -19.06 2.71
CA ASP A 336 -16.79 -19.15 3.61
C ASP A 336 -18.07 -18.73 2.88
N GLY A 337 -18.89 -19.72 2.51
CA GLY A 337 -20.16 -19.48 1.82
C GLY A 337 -21.19 -18.68 2.62
N LYS A 338 -21.19 -18.75 3.96
CA LYS A 338 -22.13 -17.99 4.80
C LYS A 338 -21.76 -16.52 4.82
N LEU A 339 -20.47 -16.22 4.95
CA LEU A 339 -19.98 -14.84 4.89
C LEU A 339 -20.13 -14.22 3.51
N ALA A 340 -19.84 -14.98 2.46
CA ALA A 340 -20.09 -14.51 1.10
C ALA A 340 -21.57 -14.16 0.88
N SER A 341 -22.49 -15.01 1.37
CA SER A 341 -23.93 -14.75 1.28
C SER A 341 -24.39 -13.51 2.05
N LEU A 342 -23.69 -13.15 3.14
CA LEU A 342 -24.03 -11.98 3.97
C LEU A 342 -23.88 -10.67 3.19
N ILE A 343 -22.89 -10.59 2.30
CA ILE A 343 -22.57 -9.39 1.52
C ILE A 343 -22.91 -9.54 0.03
N GLU A 344 -23.67 -10.56 -0.36
CA GLU A 344 -24.00 -10.86 -1.76
C GLU A 344 -24.70 -9.68 -2.47
N LYS A 345 -25.57 -8.96 -1.75
CA LYS A 345 -26.24 -7.77 -2.30
C LYS A 345 -25.25 -6.65 -2.63
N ASP A 346 -24.27 -6.42 -1.76
CA ASP A 346 -23.25 -5.40 -1.99
C ASP A 346 -22.25 -5.86 -3.06
N HIS A 347 -21.95 -7.16 -3.14
CA HIS A 347 -21.20 -7.78 -4.23
C HIS A 347 -21.89 -7.53 -5.59
N GLN A 348 -23.17 -7.88 -5.72
CA GLN A 348 -23.91 -7.67 -6.97
C GLN A 348 -24.06 -6.17 -7.29
N GLY A 349 -24.35 -5.32 -6.30
CA GLY A 349 -24.40 -3.87 -6.48
C GLY A 349 -23.07 -3.29 -6.97
N THR A 350 -21.94 -3.83 -6.49
CA THR A 350 -20.60 -3.47 -6.98
C THR A 350 -20.42 -3.90 -8.43
N ARG A 351 -20.79 -5.14 -8.79
CA ARG A 351 -20.70 -5.64 -10.18
C ARG A 351 -21.53 -4.78 -11.13
N ASP A 352 -22.75 -4.41 -10.73
CA ASP A 352 -23.63 -3.53 -11.50
C ASP A 352 -23.04 -2.12 -11.63
N PHE A 353 -22.46 -1.58 -10.56
CA PHE A 353 -21.82 -0.27 -10.55
C PHE A 353 -20.63 -0.21 -11.52
N VAL A 354 -19.71 -1.17 -11.45
CA VAL A 354 -18.53 -1.19 -12.33
C VAL A 354 -18.88 -1.62 -13.76
N GLY A 355 -19.95 -2.40 -13.95
CA GLY A 355 -20.41 -2.85 -15.26
C GLY A 355 -21.13 -1.77 -16.08
N LYS A 356 -21.34 -0.57 -15.53
CA LYS A 356 -21.96 0.54 -16.27
C LYS A 356 -21.13 0.90 -17.49
N PHE A 357 -21.77 0.87 -18.66
CA PHE A 357 -21.18 1.34 -19.91
C PHE A 357 -20.76 2.81 -19.81
N ILE A 358 -19.51 3.10 -20.17
CA ILE A 358 -18.96 4.45 -20.18
C ILE A 358 -18.48 4.88 -21.56
N GLY A 359 -18.34 4.00 -22.56
CA GLY A 359 -17.93 4.43 -23.90
C GLY A 359 -17.29 3.33 -24.71
N LYS A 360 -16.46 3.67 -25.71
CA LYS A 360 -15.81 2.68 -26.58
C LYS A 360 -14.34 2.99 -26.84
N ALA A 361 -13.45 2.01 -26.76
CA ALA A 361 -12.04 2.08 -27.13
C ALA A 361 -11.79 1.74 -28.61
N SER A 362 -10.88 2.48 -29.26
CA SER A 362 -10.51 2.26 -30.66
C SER A 362 -9.61 1.04 -30.90
N ALA A 363 -8.78 0.69 -29.91
CA ALA A 363 -7.87 -0.45 -29.92
C ALA A 363 -7.65 -0.96 -28.49
N ASN A 364 -6.94 -2.09 -28.37
CA ASN A 364 -6.58 -2.67 -27.09
C ASN A 364 -5.54 -1.79 -26.37
N MET A 365 -5.67 -1.66 -25.05
CA MET A 365 -4.77 -0.89 -24.19
C MET A 365 -4.21 -1.82 -23.12
N TYR A 366 -2.94 -2.20 -23.26
CA TYR A 366 -2.24 -3.05 -22.30
C TYR A 366 -0.96 -2.38 -21.82
N SER A 367 -0.67 -2.48 -20.52
CA SER A 367 0.49 -1.82 -19.90
C SER A 367 1.78 -2.65 -19.98
N TYR A 368 1.85 -3.68 -20.82
CA TYR A 368 2.99 -4.60 -20.90
C TYR A 368 4.32 -3.89 -21.28
N LEU A 369 4.24 -2.75 -21.97
CA LEU A 369 5.39 -1.97 -22.42
C LEU A 369 5.50 -0.61 -21.70
N ALA A 370 4.66 -0.36 -20.69
CA ALA A 370 4.52 0.96 -20.08
C ALA A 370 5.76 1.47 -19.33
N LEU A 371 6.69 0.57 -18.97
CA LEU A 371 7.95 0.94 -18.34
C LEU A 371 9.07 1.23 -19.34
N ILE A 372 8.89 0.95 -20.63
CA ILE A 372 9.98 1.05 -21.63
C ILE A 372 9.64 1.92 -22.85
N GLN A 373 8.38 2.34 -23.01
CA GLN A 373 7.93 3.27 -24.05
C GLN A 373 6.63 3.96 -23.65
N SER A 374 6.22 4.99 -24.40
CA SER A 374 4.88 5.57 -24.28
C SER A 374 3.81 4.50 -24.48
N ASP A 375 2.82 4.48 -23.58
CA ASP A 375 1.85 3.41 -23.48
C ASP A 375 0.41 3.94 -23.49
N PRO A 376 -0.50 3.29 -24.22
CA PRO A 376 -1.86 3.80 -24.37
C PRO A 376 -2.66 3.82 -23.07
N THR A 377 -2.32 2.97 -22.09
CA THR A 377 -3.00 2.94 -20.78
C THR A 377 -2.73 4.18 -19.96
N VAL A 378 -1.51 4.73 -20.03
CA VAL A 378 -1.13 5.97 -19.35
C VAL A 378 -1.56 7.20 -20.18
N GLN A 379 -1.48 7.12 -21.52
CA GLN A 379 -1.88 8.21 -22.39
C GLN A 379 -3.35 8.61 -22.18
N ILE A 380 -4.28 7.65 -22.16
CA ILE A 380 -5.71 7.97 -22.01
C ILE A 380 -6.03 8.64 -20.66
N VAL A 381 -5.29 8.28 -19.60
CA VAL A 381 -5.35 8.96 -18.30
C VAL A 381 -4.90 10.40 -18.45
N ASN A 382 -3.71 10.62 -19.01
CA ASN A 382 -3.17 11.96 -19.22
C ASN A 382 -4.09 12.83 -20.11
N ASP A 383 -4.66 12.27 -21.17
CA ASP A 383 -5.62 12.96 -22.03
C ASP A 383 -6.85 13.45 -21.24
N ALA A 384 -7.39 12.59 -20.37
CA ALA A 384 -8.52 12.94 -19.52
C ALA A 384 -8.16 14.04 -18.51
N GLN A 385 -6.98 13.96 -17.89
CA GLN A 385 -6.46 14.97 -16.97
C GLN A 385 -6.27 16.33 -17.67
N VAL A 386 -5.67 16.34 -18.87
CA VAL A 386 -5.48 17.56 -19.68
C VAL A 386 -6.83 18.14 -20.09
N ASP A 387 -7.76 17.32 -20.59
CA ASP A 387 -9.09 17.76 -21.01
C ASP A 387 -9.88 18.37 -19.86
N TYR A 388 -9.90 17.71 -18.70
CA TYR A 388 -10.55 18.22 -17.50
C TYR A 388 -9.96 19.54 -17.08
N THR A 389 -8.63 19.63 -16.99
CA THR A 389 -7.92 20.84 -16.58
C THR A 389 -8.23 22.00 -17.51
N LYS A 390 -8.19 21.80 -18.83
CA LYS A 390 -8.53 22.81 -19.84
C LYS A 390 -9.94 23.38 -19.63
N ARG A 391 -10.92 22.50 -19.37
CA ARG A 391 -12.31 22.92 -19.12
C ARG A 391 -12.47 23.62 -17.77
N PHE A 392 -11.75 23.15 -16.75
CA PHE A 392 -11.84 23.69 -15.39
C PHE A 392 -11.29 25.11 -15.30
N VAL A 393 -10.16 25.39 -15.95
CA VAL A 393 -9.51 26.71 -15.89
C VAL A 393 -10.07 27.72 -16.88
N GLN A 394 -10.99 27.33 -17.75
CA GLN A 394 -11.56 28.21 -18.77
C GLN A 394 -12.22 29.44 -18.13
N GLY A 395 -11.77 30.63 -18.53
CA GLY A 395 -12.24 31.90 -17.98
C GLY A 395 -11.60 32.31 -16.64
N ASP A 396 -10.71 31.50 -16.06
CA ASP A 396 -9.93 31.89 -14.88
C ASP A 396 -8.85 32.91 -15.29
N PRO A 397 -8.82 34.11 -14.69
CA PRO A 397 -7.91 35.18 -15.12
C PRO A 397 -6.42 34.89 -14.88
N ASN A 398 -6.09 33.90 -14.04
CA ASN A 398 -4.71 33.58 -13.65
C ASN A 398 -4.23 32.23 -14.18
N LEU A 399 -5.15 31.38 -14.66
CA LEU A 399 -4.87 30.02 -15.08
C LEU A 399 -5.22 29.77 -16.55
N ASP A 400 -6.23 30.46 -17.10
CA ASP A 400 -6.59 30.33 -18.51
C ASP A 400 -5.45 30.79 -19.41
N GLY A 401 -5.24 30.09 -20.52
CA GLY A 401 -4.16 30.32 -21.47
C GLY A 401 -2.78 29.79 -21.07
N LEU A 402 -2.58 29.31 -19.84
CA LEU A 402 -1.32 28.64 -19.48
C LEU A 402 -1.17 27.28 -20.20
N PRO A 403 0.04 26.90 -20.62
CA PRO A 403 0.34 25.55 -21.10
C PRO A 403 -0.08 24.48 -20.09
N ILE A 404 -0.83 23.47 -20.55
CA ILE A 404 -1.29 22.34 -19.70
C ILE A 404 -0.58 21.06 -20.14
N LEU A 405 0.05 20.40 -19.17
CA LEU A 405 0.66 19.07 -19.24
C LEU A 405 -0.09 18.13 -18.28
N ALA A 406 0.18 16.83 -18.36
CA ALA A 406 -0.30 15.86 -17.39
C ALA A 406 0.77 14.82 -17.07
N ALA A 407 0.86 14.46 -15.79
CA ALA A 407 1.79 13.47 -15.26
C ALA A 407 1.02 12.29 -14.69
N ALA A 408 1.36 11.08 -15.12
CA ALA A 408 0.79 9.83 -14.59
C ALA A 408 1.81 8.68 -14.69
N ALA A 409 1.71 7.75 -13.74
CA ALA A 409 2.51 6.54 -13.70
C ALA A 409 1.69 5.31 -14.15
N PRO A 410 2.35 4.26 -14.69
CA PRO A 410 1.70 2.98 -14.93
C PRO A 410 1.55 2.19 -13.62
N PHE A 411 0.38 2.30 -12.98
CA PHE A 411 0.14 1.70 -11.66
C PHE A 411 0.16 0.17 -11.66
N LYS A 412 -0.32 -0.47 -12.73
CA LYS A 412 -0.27 -1.93 -12.90
C LYS A 412 0.76 -2.30 -13.97
N ALA A 413 1.98 -2.52 -13.53
CA ALA A 413 3.10 -2.92 -14.38
C ALA A 413 4.06 -3.86 -13.65
N GLY A 414 3.52 -4.94 -13.04
CA GLY A 414 4.32 -5.93 -12.33
C GLY A 414 4.50 -5.72 -10.82
N GLY A 415 3.70 -4.84 -10.20
CA GLY A 415 3.76 -4.54 -8.77
C GLY A 415 5.14 -4.07 -8.32
N ARG A 416 5.70 -4.73 -7.30
CA ARG A 416 7.06 -4.47 -6.78
C ARG A 416 8.03 -5.56 -7.24
N LYS A 417 8.01 -5.90 -8.54
CA LYS A 417 8.65 -7.10 -9.10
C LYS A 417 8.14 -8.41 -8.50
N ASN A 418 6.88 -8.45 -8.05
CA ASN A 418 6.30 -9.60 -7.34
C ASN A 418 4.98 -10.09 -7.93
N ALA A 419 4.48 -9.42 -8.99
CA ALA A 419 3.16 -9.67 -9.55
C ALA A 419 3.21 -9.81 -11.08
N PRO A 420 3.74 -10.93 -11.63
CA PRO A 420 3.93 -11.12 -13.08
C PRO A 420 2.64 -11.12 -13.91
N ALA A 421 1.47 -11.24 -13.27
CA ALA A 421 0.16 -11.18 -13.92
C ALA A 421 -0.57 -9.85 -13.69
N ASP A 422 0.06 -8.88 -13.02
CA ASP A 422 -0.56 -7.62 -12.63
C ASP A 422 -0.24 -6.49 -13.61
N PHE A 423 -1.00 -6.50 -14.71
CA PHE A 423 -0.97 -5.51 -15.79
C PHE A 423 -2.40 -5.04 -16.10
N VAL A 424 -2.52 -3.87 -16.71
CA VAL A 424 -3.78 -3.38 -17.26
C VAL A 424 -4.07 -4.15 -18.54
N GLU A 425 -5.29 -4.68 -18.66
CA GLU A 425 -5.74 -5.44 -19.83
C GLU A 425 -7.12 -4.96 -20.29
N VAL A 426 -7.17 -3.87 -21.07
CA VAL A 426 -8.42 -3.31 -21.60
C VAL A 426 -8.56 -3.58 -23.09
N GLU A 427 -9.55 -4.38 -23.45
CA GLU A 427 -9.86 -4.71 -24.84
C GLU A 427 -10.48 -3.55 -25.61
N LYS A 428 -10.29 -3.56 -26.94
CA LYS A 428 -11.04 -2.73 -27.88
C LYS A 428 -12.53 -2.99 -27.75
N GLY A 429 -13.33 -1.94 -27.97
CA GLY A 429 -14.78 -2.03 -28.00
C GLY A 429 -15.40 -1.37 -26.78
N ASP A 430 -16.48 -1.94 -26.25
CA ASP A 430 -17.25 -1.33 -25.18
C ASP A 430 -16.43 -1.25 -23.89
N LEU A 431 -16.41 -0.05 -23.31
CA LEU A 431 -15.77 0.28 -22.04
C LEU A 431 -16.84 0.46 -20.98
N THR A 432 -16.52 -0.01 -19.78
CA THR A 432 -17.32 0.13 -18.57
C THR A 432 -16.52 0.86 -17.49
N PHE A 433 -17.17 1.27 -16.41
CA PHE A 433 -16.47 1.91 -15.28
C PHE A 433 -15.35 1.03 -14.71
N ARG A 434 -15.50 -0.30 -14.80
CA ARG A 434 -14.46 -1.29 -14.53
C ARG A 434 -13.16 -1.01 -15.28
N ASN A 435 -13.26 -0.69 -16.58
CA ASN A 435 -12.09 -0.42 -17.40
C ASN A 435 -11.41 0.89 -16.99
N ALA A 436 -12.18 1.94 -16.63
CA ALA A 436 -11.61 3.17 -16.08
C ALA A 436 -10.90 2.92 -14.73
N ALA A 437 -11.49 2.08 -13.88
CA ALA A 437 -10.91 1.74 -12.58
C ALA A 437 -9.65 0.86 -12.69
N ASP A 438 -9.53 0.06 -13.76
CA ASP A 438 -8.31 -0.72 -14.08
C ASP A 438 -7.21 0.16 -14.68
N LEU A 439 -7.58 1.14 -15.54
CA LEU A 439 -6.65 2.12 -16.12
C LEU A 439 -6.06 3.06 -15.06
N TYR A 440 -6.83 3.44 -14.04
CA TYR A 440 -6.37 4.25 -12.92
C TYR A 440 -6.73 3.58 -11.60
N LEU A 441 -5.77 2.93 -10.94
CA LEU A 441 -5.99 2.03 -9.79
C LEU A 441 -6.37 2.75 -8.48
N TYR A 442 -6.04 4.01 -8.32
CA TYR A 442 -6.24 4.71 -7.05
C TYR A 442 -7.39 5.72 -7.18
N PRO A 443 -8.35 5.79 -6.24
CA PRO A 443 -9.39 6.82 -6.24
C PRO A 443 -8.84 8.18 -5.75
N ASN A 444 -7.65 8.56 -6.20
CA ASN A 444 -7.08 9.88 -5.91
C ASN A 444 -7.87 10.97 -6.62
N THR A 445 -8.03 12.13 -5.99
CA THR A 445 -8.55 13.33 -6.64
C THR A 445 -7.51 13.97 -7.55
N LEU A 446 -7.97 14.64 -8.60
CA LEU A 446 -7.10 15.41 -9.48
C LEU A 446 -6.59 16.66 -8.75
N VAL A 447 -5.30 16.90 -8.83
CA VAL A 447 -4.66 18.15 -8.39
C VAL A 447 -3.83 18.69 -9.54
N VAL A 448 -3.86 20.00 -9.72
CA VAL A 448 -3.06 20.69 -10.74
C VAL A 448 -2.04 21.57 -10.03
N VAL A 449 -0.78 21.45 -10.43
CA VAL A 449 0.33 22.25 -9.90
C VAL A 449 0.86 23.24 -10.94
N LYS A 450 1.42 24.36 -10.49
CA LYS A 450 2.24 25.28 -11.26
C LYS A 450 3.70 24.86 -11.14
N ALA A 451 4.29 24.50 -12.28
CA ALA A 451 5.68 24.10 -12.38
C ALA A 451 6.37 24.90 -13.48
N THR A 452 7.64 25.25 -13.29
CA THR A 452 8.46 25.86 -14.35
C THR A 452 8.93 24.81 -15.36
N GLY A 453 9.38 25.23 -16.53
CA GLY A 453 10.01 24.32 -17.49
C GLY A 453 11.22 23.59 -16.90
N ALA A 454 11.97 24.22 -15.99
CA ALA A 454 13.04 23.56 -15.24
C ALA A 454 12.49 22.48 -14.30
N ASP A 455 11.40 22.75 -13.58
CA ASP A 455 10.75 21.76 -12.70
C ASP A 455 10.25 20.54 -13.49
N VAL A 456 9.70 20.76 -14.69
CA VAL A 456 9.28 19.66 -15.59
C VAL A 456 10.47 18.74 -15.91
N VAL A 457 11.64 19.30 -16.21
CA VAL A 457 12.85 18.50 -16.48
C VAL A 457 13.30 17.75 -15.24
N GLU A 458 13.34 18.39 -14.07
CA GLU A 458 13.77 17.73 -12.82
C GLU A 458 12.79 16.65 -12.33
N TRP A 459 11.48 16.83 -12.57
CA TRP A 459 10.48 15.78 -12.34
C TRP A 459 10.78 14.54 -13.19
N LEU A 460 11.01 14.75 -14.49
CA LEU A 460 11.38 13.67 -15.42
C LEU A 460 12.72 13.02 -15.03
N GLU A 461 13.69 13.78 -14.54
CA GLU A 461 14.97 13.23 -14.05
C GLU A 461 14.77 12.30 -12.84
N CYS A 462 13.90 12.66 -11.88
CA CYS A 462 13.59 11.74 -10.80
C CYS A 462 12.82 10.51 -11.29
N SER A 463 11.86 10.69 -12.20
CA SER A 463 11.12 9.55 -12.80
C SER A 463 12.07 8.60 -13.55
N ALA A 464 13.11 9.12 -14.22
CA ALA A 464 14.14 8.32 -14.89
C ALA A 464 15.02 7.49 -13.92
N GLY A 465 14.84 7.61 -12.60
CA GLY A 465 15.40 6.71 -11.60
C GLY A 465 14.88 5.27 -11.71
N MET A 466 13.78 5.05 -12.44
CA MET A 466 13.27 3.72 -12.81
C MET A 466 14.29 2.89 -13.62
N PHE A 467 15.29 3.52 -14.23
CA PHE A 467 16.26 2.84 -15.09
C PHE A 467 17.64 2.70 -14.45
N ASN A 468 18.23 1.52 -14.55
CA ASN A 468 19.65 1.34 -14.26
C ASN A 468 20.51 2.04 -15.31
N ARG A 469 21.75 2.39 -14.92
CA ARG A 469 22.74 2.88 -15.88
C ARG A 469 23.22 1.74 -16.77
N ILE A 470 23.21 1.95 -18.08
CA ILE A 470 23.76 1.01 -19.07
C ILE A 470 25.21 1.40 -19.37
N ASP A 471 26.13 0.46 -19.16
CA ASP A 471 27.53 0.55 -19.57
C ASP A 471 27.66 0.23 -21.06
N PRO A 472 27.98 1.22 -21.92
CA PRO A 472 28.13 1.01 -23.35
C PRO A 472 29.36 0.18 -23.72
N THR A 473 30.28 -0.05 -22.78
CA THR A 473 31.54 -0.79 -23.01
C THR A 473 31.44 -2.27 -22.68
N SER A 474 30.34 -2.70 -22.06
CA SER A 474 30.12 -4.07 -21.61
C SER A 474 29.18 -4.84 -22.54
N SER A 475 29.56 -6.07 -22.88
CA SER A 475 28.68 -7.04 -23.55
C SER A 475 28.03 -8.02 -22.57
N LYS A 476 28.18 -7.81 -21.25
CA LYS A 476 27.52 -8.63 -20.23
C LYS A 476 26.03 -8.27 -20.16
N PRO A 477 25.18 -9.16 -19.60
CA PRO A 477 23.79 -8.83 -19.29
C PRO A 477 23.68 -7.59 -18.39
N GLN A 478 22.75 -6.71 -18.72
CA GLN A 478 22.45 -5.48 -17.98
C GLN A 478 20.94 -5.36 -17.84
N GLU A 479 20.44 -5.35 -16.61
CA GLU A 479 19.01 -5.16 -16.34
C GLU A 479 18.65 -3.69 -16.49
N LEU A 480 17.63 -3.37 -17.30
CA LEU A 480 17.20 -2.02 -17.60
C LEU A 480 16.44 -1.40 -16.42
N LEU A 481 15.57 -2.18 -15.78
CA LEU A 481 14.65 -1.70 -14.75
C LEU A 481 15.31 -1.78 -13.37
N ASN A 482 15.24 -0.69 -12.62
CA ASN A 482 15.68 -0.60 -11.25
C ASN A 482 14.61 -1.13 -10.29
N TRP A 483 14.58 -2.45 -10.12
CA TRP A 483 13.71 -3.08 -9.11
C TRP A 483 14.26 -2.96 -7.67
N GLU A 484 15.50 -2.50 -7.52
CA GLU A 484 16.17 -2.28 -6.24
C GLU A 484 15.70 -0.94 -5.64
N GLY A 485 14.48 -0.97 -5.09
CA GLY A 485 13.89 0.14 -4.33
C GLY A 485 12.97 1.06 -5.15
N PHE A 486 13.17 1.20 -6.47
CA PHE A 486 12.26 2.02 -7.27
C PHE A 486 10.90 1.34 -7.45
N ARG A 487 9.83 2.13 -7.42
CA ARG A 487 8.45 1.65 -7.49
C ARG A 487 7.80 2.18 -8.77
N THR A 488 6.99 1.37 -9.45
CA THR A 488 6.38 1.75 -10.73
C THR A 488 5.50 2.98 -10.62
N TYR A 489 4.82 3.17 -9.48
CA TYR A 489 4.04 4.38 -9.20
C TYR A 489 4.91 5.63 -9.02
N ASN A 490 6.24 5.52 -8.97
CA ASN A 490 7.20 6.64 -8.99
C ASN A 490 7.74 6.95 -10.40
N PHE A 491 7.34 6.19 -11.42
CA PHE A 491 7.73 6.43 -12.81
C PHE A 491 6.63 7.23 -13.52
N ASP A 492 6.61 8.55 -13.33
CA ASP A 492 5.67 9.40 -14.05
C ASP A 492 6.18 9.65 -15.48
N THR A 493 5.27 9.52 -16.44
CA THR A 493 5.46 10.04 -17.80
C THR A 493 4.64 11.32 -17.95
N ILE A 494 5.21 12.33 -18.62
CA ILE A 494 4.55 13.63 -18.79
C ILE A 494 4.12 13.79 -20.25
N THR A 495 2.82 13.91 -20.48
CA THR A 495 2.22 14.19 -21.80
C THR A 495 2.25 15.69 -22.10
N GLY A 496 2.44 16.04 -23.38
CA GLY A 496 2.50 17.43 -23.87
C GLY A 496 3.91 17.98 -24.08
N VAL A 497 4.94 17.22 -23.67
CA VAL A 497 6.35 17.48 -23.99
C VAL A 497 6.98 16.26 -24.67
N ASP A 498 7.88 16.51 -25.61
CA ASP A 498 8.71 15.47 -26.21
C ASP A 498 10.08 15.44 -25.53
N TYR A 499 10.62 14.26 -25.21
CA TYR A 499 11.93 14.14 -24.57
C TYR A 499 12.61 12.80 -24.86
N LYS A 500 13.91 12.71 -24.53
CA LYS A 500 14.66 11.45 -24.59
C LYS A 500 15.38 11.15 -23.30
N ILE A 501 15.65 9.88 -23.04
CA ILE A 501 16.35 9.41 -21.84
C ILE A 501 17.70 8.80 -22.24
N ASP A 502 18.80 9.38 -21.76
CA ASP A 502 20.16 8.85 -21.89
C ASP A 502 20.46 7.84 -20.78
N LEU A 503 20.37 6.55 -21.13
CA LEU A 503 20.63 5.45 -20.20
C LEU A 503 22.12 5.27 -19.84
N THR A 504 23.04 5.93 -20.55
CA THR A 504 24.48 5.79 -20.29
C THR A 504 24.97 6.64 -19.11
N GLN A 505 24.16 7.60 -18.69
CA GLN A 505 24.42 8.48 -17.54
C GLN A 505 23.95 7.84 -16.23
N PRO A 506 24.61 8.11 -15.09
CA PRO A 506 24.07 7.75 -13.78
C PRO A 506 22.73 8.47 -13.51
N ALA A 507 21.91 7.94 -12.61
CA ALA A 507 20.67 8.60 -12.21
C ALA A 507 20.98 9.87 -11.43
N LYS A 508 20.28 10.97 -11.72
CA LYS A 508 20.48 12.24 -11.00
C LYS A 508 20.00 12.17 -9.55
N TYR A 509 18.88 11.49 -9.35
CA TYR A 509 18.18 11.34 -8.08
C TYR A 509 18.11 9.87 -7.64
N ASP A 510 17.96 9.65 -6.33
CA ASP A 510 17.61 8.34 -5.76
C ASP A 510 16.10 8.05 -5.84
N THR A 511 15.66 6.96 -5.21
CA THR A 511 14.25 6.52 -5.18
C THR A 511 13.31 7.48 -4.46
N ASP A 512 13.87 8.40 -3.66
CA ASP A 512 13.16 9.43 -2.91
C ASP A 512 13.32 10.84 -3.48
N CYS A 513 13.74 10.92 -4.74
CA CYS A 513 14.01 12.16 -5.45
C CYS A 513 15.04 13.05 -4.74
N GLN A 514 15.95 12.47 -3.94
CA GLN A 514 17.07 13.19 -3.34
C GLN A 514 18.25 13.19 -4.29
N LEU A 515 18.91 14.35 -4.41
CA LEU A 515 19.99 14.55 -5.37
C LEU A 515 21.22 13.72 -5.00
N ILE A 516 21.63 12.80 -5.87
CA ILE A 516 22.81 11.94 -5.67
C ILE A 516 23.91 12.17 -6.71
N ASN A 517 23.57 12.62 -7.92
CA ASN A 517 24.54 12.94 -8.97
C ASN A 517 24.22 14.30 -9.60
N LYS A 518 24.73 15.38 -9.00
CA LYS A 518 24.45 16.77 -9.43
C LYS A 518 24.76 17.07 -10.90
N ASP A 519 25.77 16.40 -11.46
CA ASP A 519 26.26 16.62 -12.83
C ASP A 519 25.60 15.67 -13.84
N ALA A 520 24.77 14.74 -13.37
CA ALA A 520 24.00 13.85 -14.23
C ALA A 520 22.80 14.57 -14.84
N ASN A 521 22.52 14.24 -16.09
CA ASN A 521 21.32 14.69 -16.79
C ASN A 521 20.96 13.64 -17.82
N ARG A 522 19.95 12.82 -17.50
CA ARG A 522 19.43 11.77 -18.39
C ARG A 522 18.40 12.32 -19.36
N ILE A 523 17.65 13.33 -18.96
CA ILE A 523 16.57 13.88 -19.76
C ILE A 523 17.15 14.87 -20.78
N LYS A 524 17.03 14.53 -22.06
CA LYS A 524 17.58 15.25 -23.20
C LYS A 524 16.48 15.70 -24.16
N ASP A 525 16.82 16.69 -24.99
CA ASP A 525 16.00 17.16 -26.11
C ASP A 525 14.56 17.49 -25.72
N VAL A 526 14.33 18.08 -24.53
CA VAL A 526 12.98 18.39 -24.06
C VAL A 526 12.37 19.52 -24.89
N THR A 527 11.26 19.24 -25.55
CA THR A 527 10.53 20.22 -26.35
C THR A 527 9.06 20.32 -25.95
N TYR A 528 8.51 21.52 -26.05
CA TYR A 528 7.08 21.80 -25.95
C TYR A 528 6.61 22.38 -27.29
N GLN A 529 5.61 21.74 -27.92
CA GLN A 529 5.13 22.12 -29.25
C GLN A 529 6.26 22.23 -30.29
N GLY A 530 7.22 21.30 -30.25
CA GLY A 530 8.36 21.22 -31.16
C GLY A 530 9.46 22.27 -30.95
N LYS A 531 9.37 23.11 -29.91
CA LYS A 531 10.42 24.07 -29.53
C LYS A 531 11.09 23.66 -28.22
N PRO A 532 12.40 23.90 -28.03
CA PRO A 532 13.05 23.65 -26.75
C PRO A 532 12.26 24.27 -25.59
N ILE A 533 12.07 23.51 -24.52
CA ILE A 533 11.33 23.99 -23.36
C ILE A 533 12.04 25.21 -22.75
N ASP A 534 11.30 26.29 -22.51
CA ASP A 534 11.83 27.45 -21.80
C ASP A 534 11.86 27.09 -20.29
N PRO A 535 13.04 27.07 -19.64
CA PRO A 535 13.13 26.70 -18.23
C PRO A 535 12.35 27.63 -17.30
N LYS A 536 12.01 28.85 -17.74
CA LYS A 536 11.23 29.83 -16.94
C LYS A 536 9.75 29.85 -17.27
N ALA A 537 9.31 29.19 -18.35
CA ALA A 537 7.89 29.14 -18.69
C ALA A 537 7.12 28.39 -17.60
N THR A 538 5.94 28.90 -17.25
CA THR A 538 5.05 28.25 -16.28
C THR A 538 4.09 27.31 -17.00
N PHE A 539 3.97 26.10 -16.48
CA PHE A 539 3.06 25.07 -16.93
C PHE A 539 2.08 24.73 -15.80
N LEU A 540 0.85 24.38 -16.18
CA LEU A 540 -0.07 23.66 -15.33
C LEU A 540 0.15 22.17 -15.56
N ILE A 541 0.53 21.42 -14.52
CA ILE A 541 0.69 19.98 -14.61
C ILE A 541 -0.44 19.32 -13.84
N ALA A 542 -1.31 18.62 -14.57
CA ALA A 542 -2.38 17.83 -14.00
C ALA A 542 -1.84 16.49 -13.48
N THR A 543 -2.12 16.18 -12.22
CA THR A 543 -1.67 14.98 -11.51
C THR A 543 -2.72 14.62 -10.43
N ASN A 544 -2.30 13.97 -9.35
CA ASN A 544 -3.16 13.56 -8.26
C ASN A 544 -2.80 14.21 -6.92
N ASN A 545 -3.70 14.15 -5.94
CA ASN A 545 -3.48 14.72 -4.60
C ASN A 545 -2.23 14.18 -3.89
N TYR A 546 -1.94 12.89 -4.02
CA TYR A 546 -0.73 12.29 -3.45
C TYR A 546 0.54 12.96 -3.99
N ARG A 547 0.63 13.16 -5.31
CA ARG A 547 1.73 13.86 -5.98
C ARG A 547 1.78 15.35 -5.68
N GLY A 548 0.64 16.02 -5.85
CA GLY A 548 0.53 17.46 -5.76
C GLY A 548 0.92 17.98 -4.39
N TYR A 549 0.43 17.35 -3.31
CA TYR A 549 0.75 17.76 -1.94
C TYR A 549 2.03 17.11 -1.39
N GLY A 550 2.43 15.95 -1.91
CA GLY A 550 3.56 15.17 -1.37
C GLY A 550 4.92 15.88 -1.44
N GLY A 551 5.09 16.89 -2.30
CA GLY A 551 6.32 17.70 -2.39
C GLY A 551 7.58 16.92 -2.80
N LYS A 552 7.44 15.68 -3.26
CA LYS A 552 8.55 14.77 -3.60
C LYS A 552 9.19 15.10 -4.95
N PHE A 553 8.39 15.52 -5.94
CA PHE A 553 8.92 15.91 -7.24
C PHE A 553 9.10 17.42 -7.34
N ALA A 554 10.02 17.85 -8.21
CA ALA A 554 10.18 19.26 -8.53
C ALA A 554 8.86 19.84 -9.06
N GLY A 555 8.50 21.04 -8.60
CA GLY A 555 7.23 21.68 -8.97
C GLY A 555 5.99 21.11 -8.26
N THR A 556 6.14 20.31 -7.19
CA THR A 556 5.04 19.88 -6.32
C THR A 556 5.22 20.36 -4.89
N GLY A 557 4.19 20.25 -4.06
CA GLY A 557 4.08 20.84 -2.73
C GLY A 557 2.99 21.91 -2.67
N GLU A 558 2.57 22.29 -1.46
CA GLU A 558 1.43 23.19 -1.22
C GLU A 558 1.56 24.53 -1.97
N ASP A 559 2.76 25.11 -2.00
CA ASP A 559 3.04 26.38 -2.67
C ASP A 559 2.93 26.30 -4.21
N HIS A 560 2.96 25.09 -4.77
CA HIS A 560 2.81 24.84 -6.20
C HIS A 560 1.37 24.55 -6.60
N ILE A 561 0.43 24.34 -5.68
CA ILE A 561 -0.95 23.97 -6.02
C ILE A 561 -1.63 25.12 -6.76
N ALA A 562 -2.01 24.87 -8.02
CA ALA A 562 -2.84 25.78 -8.81
C ALA A 562 -4.31 25.67 -8.37
N PHE A 563 -4.81 24.43 -8.32
CA PHE A 563 -6.10 24.09 -7.73
C PHE A 563 -6.17 22.60 -7.41
N ALA A 564 -7.08 22.23 -6.51
CA ALA A 564 -7.44 20.85 -6.21
C ALA A 564 -8.88 20.60 -6.65
N SER A 565 -9.09 19.61 -7.51
CA SER A 565 -10.43 19.21 -7.94
C SER A 565 -11.10 18.39 -6.84
N PRO A 566 -12.43 18.51 -6.66
CA PRO A 566 -13.21 17.58 -5.84
C PRO A 566 -13.40 16.21 -6.52
N ASP A 567 -13.08 16.09 -7.81
CA ASP A 567 -13.35 14.90 -8.60
C ASP A 567 -12.16 13.93 -8.60
N GLU A 568 -12.47 12.64 -8.47
CA GLU A 568 -11.51 11.55 -8.60
C GLU A 568 -11.02 11.39 -10.05
N ASN A 569 -9.73 11.06 -10.22
CA ASN A 569 -9.14 10.78 -11.53
C ASN A 569 -9.89 9.68 -12.30
N ARG A 570 -10.41 8.66 -11.61
CA ARG A 570 -11.26 7.61 -12.20
C ARG A 570 -12.55 8.17 -12.79
N THR A 571 -13.23 9.03 -12.05
CA THR A 571 -14.48 9.67 -12.48
C THR A 571 -14.22 10.64 -13.63
N ILE A 572 -13.11 11.37 -13.58
CA ILE A 572 -12.65 12.23 -14.67
C ILE A 572 -12.40 11.41 -15.94
N LEU A 573 -11.66 10.30 -15.83
CA LEU A 573 -11.39 9.38 -16.93
C LEU A 573 -12.68 8.79 -17.51
N ALA A 574 -13.58 8.29 -16.66
CA ALA A 574 -14.86 7.73 -17.10
C ALA A 574 -15.72 8.78 -17.83
N SER A 575 -15.77 10.00 -17.30
CA SER A 575 -16.51 11.13 -17.89
C SER A 575 -15.90 11.57 -19.22
N TYR A 576 -14.57 11.58 -19.32
CA TYR A 576 -13.83 11.85 -20.56
C TYR A 576 -14.18 10.80 -21.62
N ILE A 577 -14.07 9.51 -21.30
CA ILE A 577 -14.40 8.40 -22.21
C ILE A 577 -15.86 8.52 -22.70
N ALA A 578 -16.80 8.79 -21.80
CA ALA A 578 -18.22 8.93 -22.14
C ALA A 578 -18.48 10.10 -23.08
N ARG A 579 -17.89 11.26 -22.77
CA ARG A 579 -18.04 12.45 -23.59
C ARG A 579 -17.41 12.27 -24.97
N ILE A 580 -16.16 11.81 -25.05
CA ILE A 580 -15.48 11.60 -26.32
C ILE A 580 -16.18 10.52 -27.16
N THR A 581 -16.67 9.44 -26.55
CA THR A 581 -17.45 8.43 -27.27
C THR A 581 -18.75 9.02 -27.81
N LYS A 582 -19.44 9.87 -27.05
CA LYS A 582 -20.64 10.58 -27.53
C LYS A 582 -20.35 11.53 -28.68
N GLU A 583 -19.22 12.22 -28.65
CA GLU A 583 -18.82 13.21 -29.66
C GLU A 583 -18.25 12.56 -30.93
N LYS A 584 -17.44 11.51 -30.80
CA LYS A 584 -16.61 10.93 -31.88
C LYS A 584 -16.91 9.47 -32.18
N GLY A 585 -17.82 8.84 -31.44
CA GLY A 585 -18.18 7.42 -31.54
C GLY A 585 -17.22 6.45 -30.82
N VAL A 586 -15.98 6.88 -30.56
CA VAL A 586 -14.93 6.08 -29.91
C VAL A 586 -13.86 7.00 -29.30
N VAL A 587 -13.23 6.60 -28.20
CA VAL A 587 -12.03 7.26 -27.65
C VAL A 587 -10.77 6.72 -28.32
N SER A 588 -9.85 7.62 -28.66
CA SER A 588 -8.53 7.25 -29.17
C SER A 588 -7.73 6.57 -28.06
N THR A 589 -7.01 5.52 -28.43
CA THR A 589 -6.18 4.73 -27.52
C THR A 589 -4.74 4.66 -28.03
N GLN A 590 -4.29 5.69 -28.75
CA GLN A 590 -2.95 5.74 -29.32
C GLN A 590 -2.04 6.57 -28.42
N ALA A 591 -0.91 6.01 -28.01
CA ALA A 591 0.13 6.76 -27.32
C ALA A 591 0.80 7.76 -28.26
N GLU A 592 1.15 8.95 -27.75
CA GLU A 592 1.78 10.01 -28.54
C GLU A 592 3.22 9.70 -28.96
N ASN A 593 3.86 8.70 -28.33
CA ASN A 593 5.28 8.37 -28.50
C ASN A 593 6.18 9.58 -28.20
N ASN A 594 5.77 10.38 -27.23
CA ASN A 594 6.42 11.63 -26.84
C ASN A 594 7.75 11.41 -26.11
N TRP A 595 8.09 10.18 -25.75
CA TRP A 595 9.40 9.88 -25.17
C TRP A 595 10.02 8.61 -25.72
N SER A 596 11.36 8.58 -25.69
CA SER A 596 12.15 7.45 -26.16
C SER A 596 13.51 7.39 -25.46
N PHE A 597 14.18 6.25 -25.51
CA PHE A 597 15.59 6.16 -25.15
C PHE A 597 16.48 6.77 -26.23
N LEU A 598 17.51 7.51 -25.81
CA LEU A 598 18.57 7.92 -26.71
C LEU A 598 19.32 6.68 -27.22
N PRO A 599 19.53 6.54 -28.54
CA PRO A 599 20.28 5.42 -29.08
C PRO A 599 21.72 5.39 -28.53
N ILE A 600 22.15 4.21 -28.09
CA ILE A 600 23.47 4.03 -27.49
C ILE A 600 24.49 3.77 -28.61
N LYS A 601 25.44 4.70 -28.77
CA LYS A 601 26.53 4.59 -29.74
C LYS A 601 27.67 3.75 -29.18
N THR A 602 27.81 2.51 -29.65
CA THR A 602 28.87 1.59 -29.20
C THR A 602 29.28 0.61 -30.30
N ASP A 603 30.51 0.10 -30.23
CA ASP A 603 30.99 -1.05 -31.03
C ASP A 603 30.65 -2.40 -30.37
N LYS A 604 30.16 -2.39 -29.13
CA LYS A 604 29.81 -3.59 -28.37
C LYS A 604 28.41 -4.07 -28.69
N LYS A 605 28.24 -5.39 -28.68
CA LYS A 605 26.92 -6.02 -28.67
C LYS A 605 26.36 -5.95 -27.24
N LEU A 606 25.50 -4.98 -26.98
CA LEU A 606 24.85 -4.82 -25.69
C LEU A 606 23.82 -5.94 -25.47
N ASP A 607 23.68 -6.39 -24.22
CA ASP A 607 22.66 -7.33 -23.77
C ASP A 607 21.83 -6.65 -22.66
N ILE A 608 20.88 -5.80 -23.09
CA ILE A 608 20.00 -5.06 -22.20
C ILE A 608 18.70 -5.84 -22.04
N ARG A 609 18.26 -6.04 -20.81
CA ARG A 609 17.13 -6.91 -20.47
C ARG A 609 16.09 -6.19 -19.63
N PHE A 610 14.83 -6.56 -19.77
CA PHE A 610 13.76 -6.06 -18.91
C PHE A 610 12.70 -7.13 -18.69
N GLU A 611 12.00 -7.03 -17.55
CA GLU A 611 10.91 -7.92 -17.16
C GLU A 611 9.54 -7.36 -17.55
N THR A 612 8.65 -8.22 -18.03
CA THR A 612 7.22 -7.90 -18.30
C THR A 612 6.34 -9.15 -18.17
N SER A 613 5.04 -9.02 -18.46
CA SER A 613 4.06 -10.10 -18.39
C SER A 613 4.48 -11.33 -19.21
N PRO A 614 4.36 -12.56 -18.65
CA PRO A 614 4.72 -13.79 -19.34
C PRO A 614 3.60 -14.34 -20.24
N SER A 615 2.49 -13.61 -20.40
CA SER A 615 1.32 -14.12 -21.10
C SER A 615 1.54 -14.21 -22.62
N GLU A 616 0.84 -15.13 -23.28
CA GLU A 616 0.82 -15.20 -24.75
C GLU A 616 0.27 -13.91 -25.37
N GLN A 617 -0.68 -13.27 -24.67
CA GLN A 617 -1.25 -11.99 -25.05
C GLN A 617 -0.20 -10.87 -25.02
N ALA A 618 0.65 -10.84 -23.99
CA ALA A 618 1.78 -9.94 -23.91
C ALA A 618 2.77 -10.18 -25.05
N ALA A 619 3.15 -11.43 -25.33
CA ALA A 619 4.04 -11.74 -26.45
C ALA A 619 3.48 -11.28 -27.81
N LYS A 620 2.18 -11.45 -28.06
CA LYS A 620 1.50 -10.95 -29.27
C LYS A 620 1.50 -9.43 -29.33
N PHE A 621 1.19 -8.77 -28.22
CA PHE A 621 1.16 -7.31 -28.15
C PHE A 621 2.54 -6.71 -28.36
N ILE A 622 3.58 -7.25 -27.70
CA ILE A 622 4.97 -6.83 -27.87
C ILE A 622 5.39 -6.95 -29.34
N LYS A 623 5.11 -8.08 -29.98
CA LYS A 623 5.42 -8.28 -31.40
C LYS A 623 4.74 -7.25 -32.32
N ALA A 624 3.56 -6.78 -31.97
CA ALA A 624 2.78 -5.84 -32.78
C ALA A 624 3.09 -4.36 -32.49
N HIS A 625 3.50 -4.02 -31.27
CA HIS A 625 3.53 -2.64 -30.77
C HIS A 625 4.86 -2.18 -30.17
N ALA A 626 5.86 -3.06 -30.06
CA ALA A 626 7.18 -2.67 -29.57
C ALA A 626 7.83 -1.63 -30.51
N GLN A 627 8.28 -0.52 -29.93
CA GLN A 627 9.04 0.50 -30.66
C GLN A 627 10.50 0.09 -30.90
N TYR A 628 10.99 -0.86 -30.11
CA TYR A 628 12.35 -1.37 -30.18
C TYR A 628 12.35 -2.84 -30.58
N PRO A 629 13.38 -3.33 -31.30
CA PRO A 629 13.55 -4.76 -31.50
C PRO A 629 13.70 -5.47 -30.15
N MET A 630 12.87 -6.48 -29.90
CA MET A 630 12.85 -7.23 -28.66
C MET A 630 12.80 -8.74 -28.91
N ASN A 631 13.54 -9.50 -28.10
CA ASN A 631 13.54 -10.96 -28.16
C ASN A 631 13.28 -11.55 -26.77
N TYR A 632 12.29 -12.43 -26.68
CA TYR A 632 12.07 -13.22 -25.47
C TYR A 632 13.26 -14.12 -25.19
N LEU A 633 13.71 -14.19 -23.94
CA LEU A 633 14.81 -15.05 -23.52
C LEU A 633 14.28 -16.25 -22.71
N LYS A 634 13.67 -15.95 -21.56
CA LYS A 634 13.20 -16.92 -20.57
C LYS A 634 12.25 -16.24 -19.60
N ASN A 635 11.62 -17.00 -18.73
CA ASN A 635 11.02 -16.46 -17.51
C ASN A 635 12.05 -16.41 -16.38
N ASP A 636 11.92 -15.42 -15.51
CA ASP A 636 12.67 -15.36 -14.24
C ASP A 636 12.06 -16.30 -13.18
N ASP A 637 12.68 -16.35 -12.00
CA ASP A 637 12.26 -17.24 -10.91
C ASP A 637 10.92 -16.81 -10.27
N ILE A 638 10.48 -15.58 -10.48
CA ILE A 638 9.20 -15.04 -10.02
C ILE A 638 8.09 -15.33 -11.04
N GLY A 639 8.48 -15.54 -12.30
CA GLY A 639 7.61 -15.87 -13.43
C GLY A 639 7.41 -14.73 -14.42
N PHE A 640 8.14 -13.61 -14.31
CA PHE A 640 8.14 -12.57 -15.35
C PHE A 640 8.84 -13.06 -16.60
N ALA A 641 8.39 -12.65 -17.78
CA ALA A 641 9.14 -12.85 -19.01
C ALA A 641 10.26 -11.82 -19.11
N ILE A 642 11.48 -12.30 -19.36
CA ILE A 642 12.65 -11.47 -19.64
C ILE A 642 12.79 -11.31 -21.16
N TYR A 643 12.77 -10.06 -21.62
CA TYR A 643 13.05 -9.70 -23.00
C TYR A 643 14.40 -8.99 -23.10
N GLN A 644 15.19 -9.35 -24.11
CA GLN A 644 16.31 -8.56 -24.56
C GLN A 644 15.81 -7.42 -25.46
N ILE A 645 16.21 -6.19 -25.20
CA ILE A 645 15.85 -4.99 -25.97
C ILE A 645 17.07 -4.41 -26.70
N SER A 646 16.90 -4.04 -27.98
CA SER A 646 17.95 -3.42 -28.78
C SER A 646 17.82 -1.90 -28.79
N LEU A 647 18.75 -1.23 -28.12
CA LEU A 647 18.83 0.24 -28.04
C LEU A 647 20.09 0.80 -28.74
N THR A 648 20.80 -0.04 -29.50
CA THR A 648 22.06 0.34 -30.15
C THR A 648 21.79 1.00 -31.51
N GLU A 649 22.40 2.16 -31.74
CA GLU A 649 22.51 2.74 -33.09
C GLU A 649 23.68 2.05 -33.79
N LYS A 650 23.46 1.43 -34.95
CA LYS A 650 24.58 0.95 -35.77
C LYS A 650 25.35 2.17 -36.26
N LYS A 651 26.65 2.24 -35.91
CA LYS A 651 27.58 3.25 -36.42
C LYS A 651 27.64 3.27 -37.93
#